data_AF-A0A9P1F2I4-F1
#
_entry.id   AF-A0A9P1F2I4-F1
#
_cell.length_a   1.000
_cell.length_b   1.000
_cell.length_c   1.000
_cell.angle_alpha   90.00
_cell.angle_beta   90.00
_cell.angle_gamma   90.00
#
_symmetry.space_group_name_H-M   'P 1'
#
loop_
_entity.id
_entity.type
_entity.pdbx_description
1 polymer ?
#
loop_
_entity_poly.entity_id
_entity_poly.type
_entity_poly.pdbx_seq_one_letter_code
_entity_poly.pdbx_strand_id
1 'polypeptide(L)'
;MHQNILTAIVAVGMGLGIFGNVNVIVAICRKKILRTKGAMFVLVLAITHLTCNISEVIGLIFNFRYRTVTRKTCFEYNVVYSFAVMFQSALYFSIGLDLCFSIAVPIRHMIWKKARYVGIMCLFPLFYAVATTILGFIFIPDEETPYCIFILTTDPRIFQLISTTVIVLNTLTLLIIVFSVLSAVRKSEDMRGSRHSSGSRTNSLREEKHKVFRSTFFLLLVYIVSWWLAVIISRILVELFDDVNDVFLYMPYVTILLMPNFCQAYYVTYLRSPRFRKAFQEQMYWVSCGLAFPYIFRDRTMKGADASKPGSTTNSANQHLHRHGSDGQKPKNGSQKSIRFFVISGFLMAKNLTKSKIENVFDILKFYYRRFKRILPLYYLIIFVSLILVHLYLGDFWWSTNRRYSLASLFLVTNQLIIHDSADYFREFLADCSSMNAFIHLWSLGVEMQFYLLVPFIFFALQFLKNDLLRLIAVSIVTIVGFLCFALINSQFAFNFMLLRLWQFSAGFVALFWSKICFYEYSEKLKPAKVEMILPIHKEDLVTVAVSVLFLCLIPTKIEVTVLRPLVTLAAAFVIAWESQESQFLKSPNLVYLGDISYVVYLVHWPIIAIFNGNTVKCHVFCILVTFIASVLLHHLLEKQYTKFDIKAIVPLIFVLVLANAYLQNSVREHKFWNSTFPDDLQMIVDRNKMFLPNLWENEPRKDECIESRLEDVDSEKVFGYCRYPKGHGNLSVMMIGNSYVMNFGEHIRAHFNYNYSDYRYISIGENYGFYADSPFSRVALELSRRQVETHRPDVLMIVSRYSPSIRDRVQEEDEYLRQMHENIAFYERFVKKIYILGSHPLYNLNFLNFFLHYATQKPDELESLHLDKSVADEEMRNVKKRFNLIKCHKCRFFDLSHVFAENGKYLTFDRDALLSYVDNGIHITAPGMKLCEPVLESVVKEIMESS
;
A
#
# COMPACT_ATOMS: atom_id res chain seq x y z
N MET A 1 5.71 5.86 -3.43
CA MET A 1 4.75 4.93 -2.78
C MET A 1 4.94 3.43 -3.08
N HIS A 2 5.30 3.03 -4.32
CA HIS A 2 5.69 1.64 -4.61
C HIS A 2 6.78 1.14 -3.63
N GLN A 3 7.71 2.03 -3.29
CA GLN A 3 8.76 1.79 -2.32
C GLN A 3 8.25 1.32 -0.97
N ASN A 4 7.27 1.99 -0.33
CA ASN A 4 6.83 1.61 1.03
C ASN A 4 6.34 0.16 1.14
N ILE A 5 5.78 -0.40 0.05
CA ILE A 5 5.35 -1.81 -0.03
C ILE A 5 6.55 -2.74 -0.13
N LEU A 6 7.48 -2.43 -1.04
CA LEU A 6 8.73 -3.18 -1.18
C LEU A 6 9.53 -3.11 0.12
N THR A 7 9.63 -1.93 0.73
CA THR A 7 10.25 -1.68 2.02
C THR A 7 9.60 -2.51 3.14
N ALA A 8 8.28 -2.67 3.15
CA ALA A 8 7.60 -3.53 4.11
C ALA A 8 7.87 -5.04 3.88
N ILE A 9 7.86 -5.51 2.63
CA ILE A 9 8.21 -6.90 2.27
C ILE A 9 9.66 -7.20 2.66
N VAL A 10 10.56 -6.28 2.33
CA VAL A 10 11.98 -6.30 2.65
C VAL A 10 12.17 -6.35 4.17
N ALA A 11 11.45 -5.53 4.94
CA ALA A 11 11.50 -5.55 6.40
C ALA A 11 11.04 -6.89 7.01
N VAL A 12 9.96 -7.49 6.50
CA VAL A 12 9.51 -8.83 6.95
C VAL A 12 10.57 -9.88 6.65
N GLY A 13 11.15 -9.84 5.45
CA GLY A 13 12.24 -10.70 5.05
C GLY A 13 13.46 -10.59 5.96
N MET A 14 13.87 -9.37 6.29
CA MET A 14 14.97 -9.10 7.22
C MET A 14 14.67 -9.68 8.60
N GLY A 15 13.43 -9.53 9.09
CA GLY A 15 12.99 -10.17 10.34
C GLY A 15 13.16 -11.70 10.31
N LEU A 16 12.73 -12.34 9.22
CA LEU A 16 12.91 -13.80 9.02
C LEU A 16 14.39 -14.19 8.92
N GLY A 17 15.21 -13.35 8.29
CA GLY A 17 16.65 -13.54 8.16
C GLY A 17 17.37 -13.43 9.51
N ILE A 18 17.09 -12.38 10.29
CA ILE A 18 17.64 -12.19 11.64
C ILE A 18 17.28 -13.38 12.53
N PHE A 19 15.99 -13.75 12.57
CA PHE A 19 15.52 -14.91 13.33
C PHE A 19 16.28 -16.18 12.94
N GLY A 20 16.36 -16.47 11.64
CA GLY A 20 17.03 -17.66 11.15
C GLY A 20 18.52 -17.71 11.50
N ASN A 21 19.26 -16.65 11.18
CA ASN A 21 20.72 -16.60 11.38
C ASN A 21 21.10 -16.67 12.86
N VAL A 22 20.35 -16.00 13.75
CA VAL A 22 20.55 -16.11 15.20
C VAL A 22 20.36 -17.55 15.68
N ASN A 23 19.30 -18.23 15.23
CA ASN A 23 19.07 -19.63 15.62
C ASN A 23 20.21 -20.56 15.18
N VAL A 24 20.72 -20.39 13.95
CA VAL A 24 21.89 -21.14 13.44
C VAL A 24 23.12 -20.92 14.32
N ILE A 25 23.44 -19.65 14.62
CA ILE A 25 24.59 -19.29 15.46
C ILE A 25 24.47 -19.93 16.84
N VAL A 26 23.34 -19.74 17.52
CA VAL A 26 23.10 -20.30 18.85
C VAL A 26 23.16 -21.83 18.81
N ALA A 27 22.68 -22.48 17.74
CA ALA A 27 22.66 -23.95 17.66
C ALA A 27 24.08 -24.52 17.62
N ILE A 28 24.95 -23.92 16.78
CA ILE A 28 26.34 -24.36 16.60
C ILE A 28 27.17 -24.04 17.85
N CYS A 29 26.94 -22.89 18.47
CA CYS A 29 27.56 -22.51 19.74
C CYS A 29 27.17 -23.48 20.87
N ARG A 30 25.89 -23.81 21.00
CA ARG A 30 25.39 -24.68 22.07
C ARG A 30 25.76 -26.15 21.89
N LYS A 31 25.73 -26.68 20.67
CA LYS A 31 25.88 -28.12 20.42
C LYS A 31 27.20 -28.43 19.73
N LYS A 32 28.18 -28.92 20.50
CA LYS A 32 29.50 -29.37 19.97
C LYS A 32 29.38 -30.38 18.83
N ILE A 33 28.34 -31.23 18.83
CA ILE A 33 28.08 -32.23 17.78
C ILE A 33 27.81 -31.61 16.40
N LEU A 34 27.40 -30.34 16.33
CA LEU A 34 27.17 -29.62 15.08
C LEU A 34 28.45 -29.04 14.48
N ARG A 35 29.55 -28.93 15.24
CA ARG A 35 30.80 -28.25 14.84
C ARG A 35 31.65 -29.09 13.86
N THR A 36 31.09 -29.33 12.68
CA THR A 36 31.74 -29.92 11.50
C THR A 36 32.36 -28.81 10.63
N LYS A 37 33.25 -29.13 9.68
CA LYS A 37 33.87 -28.11 8.80
C LYS A 37 32.83 -27.31 8.02
N GLY A 38 31.90 -28.01 7.35
CA GLY A 38 30.79 -27.37 6.64
C GLY A 38 29.90 -26.52 7.55
N ALA A 39 29.61 -26.98 8.77
CA ALA A 39 28.84 -26.18 9.73
C ALA A 39 29.59 -24.95 10.23
N MET A 40 30.92 -24.99 10.32
CA MET A 40 31.71 -23.80 10.66
C MET A 40 31.67 -22.76 9.53
N PHE A 41 31.64 -23.18 8.25
CA PHE A 41 31.36 -22.24 7.15
C PHE A 41 29.94 -21.67 7.23
N VAL A 42 28.94 -22.49 7.55
CA VAL A 42 27.56 -22.02 7.77
C VAL A 42 27.48 -21.06 8.96
N LEU A 43 28.30 -21.24 9.99
CA LEU A 43 28.40 -20.30 11.12
C LEU A 43 28.96 -18.95 10.65
N VAL A 44 30.07 -18.95 9.93
CA VAL A 44 30.66 -17.71 9.38
C VAL A 44 29.66 -17.02 8.46
N LEU A 45 29.00 -17.77 7.58
CA LEU A 45 27.97 -17.28 6.68
C LEU A 45 26.77 -16.68 7.44
N ALA A 46 26.29 -17.34 8.49
CA ALA A 46 25.19 -16.85 9.31
C ALA A 46 25.55 -15.55 10.06
N ILE A 47 26.81 -15.40 10.51
CA ILE A 47 27.31 -14.16 11.11
C ILE A 47 27.32 -13.05 10.05
N THR A 48 27.88 -13.32 8.87
CA THR A 48 27.92 -12.34 7.77
C THR A 48 26.50 -11.92 7.34
N HIS A 49 25.58 -12.87 7.15
CA HIS A 49 24.19 -12.56 6.79
C HIS A 49 23.44 -11.84 7.91
N LEU A 50 23.72 -12.13 9.18
CA LEU A 50 23.15 -11.38 10.30
C LEU A 50 23.59 -9.92 10.25
N THR A 51 24.88 -9.66 10.00
CA THR A 51 25.40 -8.32 9.78
C THR A 51 24.68 -7.63 8.62
N CYS A 52 24.54 -8.29 7.46
CA CYS A 52 23.84 -7.72 6.32
C CYS A 52 22.39 -7.33 6.64
N ASN A 53 21.62 -8.23 7.29
CA ASN A 53 20.23 -7.96 7.64
C ASN A 53 20.10 -6.81 8.65
N ILE A 54 20.99 -6.70 9.64
CA ILE A 54 20.95 -5.61 10.62
C ILE A 54 21.28 -4.28 9.95
N SER A 55 22.34 -4.22 9.14
CA SER A 55 22.74 -2.99 8.45
C SER A 55 21.66 -2.50 7.48
N GLU A 56 20.97 -3.39 6.78
CA GLU A 56 19.85 -3.01 5.92
C GLU A 56 18.65 -2.49 6.70
N VAL A 57 18.32 -3.07 7.87
CA VAL A 57 17.25 -2.53 8.73
C VAL A 57 17.59 -1.09 9.15
N ILE A 58 18.86 -0.81 9.47
CA ILE A 58 19.32 0.54 9.78
C ILE A 58 19.17 1.46 8.57
N GLY A 59 19.56 1.02 7.37
CA GLY A 59 19.38 1.78 6.12
C GLY A 59 17.91 2.05 5.81
N LEU A 60 17.03 1.10 6.07
CA LEU A 60 15.58 1.20 5.89
C LEU A 60 14.97 2.26 6.82
N ILE A 61 15.34 2.24 8.11
CA ILE A 61 14.91 3.25 9.10
C ILE A 61 15.38 4.65 8.68
N PHE A 62 16.60 4.74 8.14
CA PHE A 62 17.15 6.01 7.68
C PHE A 62 16.43 6.56 6.45
N ASN A 63 16.15 5.71 5.45
CA ASN A 63 15.41 6.08 4.26
C ASN A 63 13.96 6.51 4.57
N PHE A 64 13.32 5.95 5.60
CA PHE A 64 12.00 6.38 6.07
C PHE A 64 11.97 7.79 6.68
N ARG A 65 13.12 8.37 7.03
CA ARG A 65 13.22 9.73 7.57
C ARG A 65 13.42 10.82 6.50
N TYR A 66 13.47 10.45 5.21
CA TYR A 66 13.52 11.34 4.03
C TYR A 66 14.46 12.54 4.18
N ARG A 67 15.72 12.33 4.58
CA ARG A 67 16.75 13.37 4.59
C ARG A 67 17.76 13.13 3.48
N THR A 68 18.08 14.17 2.70
CA THR A 68 19.22 14.19 1.79
C THR A 68 20.52 14.05 2.59
N VAL A 69 21.48 13.29 2.07
CA VAL A 69 22.80 13.08 2.71
C VAL A 69 23.91 13.14 1.68
N THR A 70 25.14 13.45 2.11
CA THR A 70 26.32 13.36 1.23
C THR A 70 26.69 11.89 0.98
N ARG A 71 27.28 11.58 -0.18
CA ARG A 71 27.77 10.23 -0.49
C ARG A 71 28.75 9.71 0.56
N LYS A 72 29.58 10.58 1.13
CA LYS A 72 30.54 10.25 2.20
C LYS A 72 29.83 9.78 3.48
N THR A 73 28.87 10.55 3.98
CA THR A 73 28.07 10.16 5.14
C THR A 73 27.28 8.87 4.85
N CYS A 74 26.76 8.72 3.64
CA CYS A 74 26.09 7.49 3.26
C CYS A 74 27.02 6.26 3.22
N PHE A 75 28.26 6.43 2.75
CA PHE A 75 29.26 5.38 2.76
C PHE A 75 29.63 4.95 4.18
N GLU A 76 29.78 5.90 5.13
CA GLU A 76 30.05 5.59 6.53
C GLU A 76 28.95 4.71 7.16
N TYR A 77 27.69 4.96 6.83
CA TYR A 77 26.58 4.12 7.28
C TYR A 77 26.57 2.72 6.63
N ASN A 78 26.99 2.62 5.37
CA ASN A 78 26.95 1.37 4.62
C ASN A 78 28.25 0.56 4.66
N VAL A 79 29.37 1.09 5.18
CA VAL A 79 30.69 0.44 5.09
C VAL A 79 30.69 -0.99 5.66
N VAL A 80 29.95 -1.21 6.75
CA VAL A 80 29.80 -2.54 7.38
C VAL A 80 29.02 -3.50 6.47
N TYR A 81 27.96 -2.99 5.84
CA TYR A 81 27.17 -3.75 4.86
C TYR A 81 28.01 -4.08 3.63
N SER A 82 28.70 -3.09 3.05
CA SER A 82 29.62 -3.25 1.92
C SER A 82 30.63 -4.35 2.17
N PHE A 83 31.32 -4.29 3.31
CA PHE A 83 32.30 -5.28 3.71
C PHE A 83 31.68 -6.68 3.83
N ALA A 84 30.55 -6.81 4.53
CA ALA A 84 29.89 -8.10 4.74
C ALA A 84 29.42 -8.72 3.43
N VAL A 85 28.89 -7.92 2.51
CA VAL A 85 28.41 -8.33 1.20
C VAL A 85 29.55 -8.77 0.27
N MET A 86 30.68 -8.07 0.29
CA MET A 86 31.87 -8.49 -0.47
C MET A 86 32.49 -9.76 0.12
N PHE A 87 32.55 -9.84 1.45
CA PHE A 87 33.04 -11.03 2.16
C PHE A 87 32.20 -12.27 1.86
N GLN A 88 30.86 -12.15 1.87
CA GLN A 88 29.99 -13.29 1.57
C GLN A 88 30.25 -13.85 0.17
N SER A 89 30.46 -12.96 -0.82
CA SER A 89 30.56 -13.35 -2.23
C SER A 89 31.80 -14.21 -2.44
N ALA A 90 32.92 -13.81 -1.84
CA ALA A 90 34.14 -14.60 -1.83
C ALA A 90 34.06 -15.84 -0.90
N LEU A 91 33.31 -15.77 0.20
CA LEU A 91 33.11 -16.92 1.07
C LEU A 91 32.39 -18.08 0.34
N TYR A 92 31.40 -17.77 -0.51
CA TYR A 92 30.74 -18.80 -1.32
C TYR A 92 31.68 -19.48 -2.31
N PHE A 93 32.65 -18.75 -2.86
CA PHE A 93 33.74 -19.35 -3.65
C PHE A 93 34.56 -20.32 -2.80
N SER A 94 34.96 -19.94 -1.58
CA SER A 94 35.65 -20.83 -0.64
C SER A 94 34.81 -22.07 -0.26
N ILE A 95 33.49 -21.92 -0.09
CA ILE A 95 32.56 -23.04 0.16
C ILE A 95 32.47 -23.96 -1.06
N GLY A 96 32.47 -23.40 -2.29
CA GLY A 96 32.54 -24.16 -3.53
C GLY A 96 33.85 -24.98 -3.63
N LEU A 97 34.98 -24.39 -3.26
CA LEU A 97 36.26 -25.11 -3.18
C LEU A 97 36.25 -26.21 -2.12
N ASP A 98 35.66 -25.96 -0.94
CA ASP A 98 35.48 -26.99 0.10
C ASP A 98 34.67 -28.18 -0.42
N LEU A 99 33.60 -27.90 -1.17
CA LEU A 99 32.79 -28.93 -1.82
C LEU A 99 33.64 -29.75 -2.81
N CYS A 100 34.41 -29.09 -3.67
CA CYS A 100 35.30 -29.74 -4.63
C CYS A 100 36.35 -30.62 -3.93
N PHE A 101 37.04 -30.10 -2.91
CA PHE A 101 38.05 -30.85 -2.14
C PHE A 101 37.46 -32.06 -1.41
N SER A 102 36.21 -31.96 -0.94
CA SER A 102 35.53 -33.09 -0.29
C SER A 102 35.31 -34.28 -1.25
N ILE A 103 35.26 -34.03 -2.56
CA ILE A 103 35.02 -35.04 -3.62
C ILE A 103 36.34 -35.53 -4.23
N ALA A 104 37.23 -34.58 -4.57
CA ALA A 104 38.49 -34.83 -5.25
C ALA A 104 39.52 -35.50 -4.33
N VAL A 105 39.66 -35.04 -3.08
CA VAL A 105 40.71 -35.50 -2.16
C VAL A 105 40.17 -35.82 -0.75
N PRO A 106 39.26 -36.81 -0.62
CA PRO A 106 38.46 -37.02 0.59
C PRO A 106 39.29 -37.37 1.84
N ILE A 107 40.40 -38.10 1.68
CA ILE A 107 41.25 -38.55 2.81
C ILE A 107 41.99 -37.36 3.42
N ARG A 108 42.66 -36.54 2.59
CA ARG A 108 43.35 -35.33 3.06
C ARG A 108 42.36 -34.32 3.65
N HIS A 109 41.20 -34.15 3.02
CA HIS A 109 40.13 -33.29 3.54
C HIS A 109 39.67 -33.72 4.93
N MET A 110 39.62 -35.02 5.27
CA MET A 110 39.26 -35.46 6.63
C MET A 110 40.33 -35.15 7.68
N ILE A 111 41.61 -35.18 7.32
CA ILE A 111 42.74 -35.03 8.25
C ILE A 111 42.97 -33.57 8.66
N TRP A 112 42.71 -32.60 7.79
CA TRP A 112 42.98 -31.19 8.12
C TRP A 112 42.18 -30.72 9.35
N LYS A 113 42.88 -30.09 10.32
CA LYS A 113 42.25 -29.59 11.55
C LYS A 113 41.19 -28.51 11.24
N LYS A 114 39.97 -28.70 11.73
CA LYS A 114 38.78 -27.90 11.35
C LYS A 114 38.99 -26.39 11.47
N ALA A 115 39.44 -25.90 12.63
CA ALA A 115 39.61 -24.48 12.89
C ALA A 115 40.68 -23.83 12.00
N ARG A 116 41.84 -24.49 11.84
CA ARG A 116 42.92 -24.01 10.97
C ARG A 116 42.49 -23.97 9.50
N TYR A 117 41.82 -25.02 9.05
CA TYR A 117 41.35 -25.11 7.67
C TYR A 117 40.32 -24.03 7.33
N VAL A 118 39.30 -23.83 8.17
CA VAL A 118 38.29 -22.78 7.95
C VAL A 118 38.93 -21.39 8.02
N GLY A 119 39.85 -21.15 8.96
CA GLY A 119 40.59 -19.88 9.05
C GLY A 119 41.36 -19.56 7.77
N ILE A 120 42.10 -20.51 7.22
CA ILE A 120 42.85 -20.34 5.95
C ILE A 120 41.88 -20.05 4.79
N MET A 121 40.77 -20.79 4.69
CA MET A 121 39.78 -20.60 3.64
C MET A 121 39.03 -19.25 3.72
N CYS A 122 39.07 -18.58 4.87
CA CYS A 122 38.51 -17.24 5.06
C CYS A 122 39.50 -16.09 4.77
N LEU A 123 40.80 -16.37 4.54
CA LEU A 123 41.78 -15.32 4.26
C LEU A 123 41.53 -14.61 2.92
N PHE A 124 41.24 -15.37 1.86
CA PHE A 124 40.91 -14.79 0.56
C PHE A 124 39.64 -13.92 0.62
N PRO A 125 38.52 -14.38 1.20
CA PRO A 125 37.34 -13.54 1.40
C PRO A 125 37.60 -12.27 2.21
N LEU A 126 38.43 -12.36 3.25
CA LEU A 126 38.81 -11.21 4.06
C LEU A 126 39.58 -10.17 3.23
N PHE A 127 40.63 -10.60 2.53
CA PHE A 127 41.43 -9.71 1.70
C PHE A 127 40.61 -9.04 0.59
N TYR A 128 39.76 -9.83 -0.08
CA TYR A 128 38.87 -9.32 -1.13
C TYR A 128 37.90 -8.26 -0.61
N ALA A 129 37.26 -8.50 0.54
CA ALA A 129 36.34 -7.55 1.15
C ALA A 129 37.03 -6.26 1.61
N VAL A 130 38.23 -6.36 2.19
CA VAL A 130 39.03 -5.19 2.58
C VAL A 130 39.43 -4.36 1.35
N ALA A 131 39.97 -5.00 0.32
CA ALA A 131 40.45 -4.32 -0.88
C ALA A 131 39.32 -3.57 -1.60
N THR A 132 38.15 -4.20 -1.77
CA THR A 132 36.98 -3.58 -2.41
C THR A 132 36.40 -2.44 -1.57
N THR A 133 36.39 -2.56 -0.24
CA THR A 133 35.92 -1.50 0.66
C THR A 133 36.85 -0.29 0.64
N ILE A 134 38.17 -0.50 0.66
CA ILE A 134 39.18 0.57 0.55
C ILE A 134 39.05 1.27 -0.80
N LEU A 135 38.92 0.51 -1.89
CA LEU A 135 38.75 1.09 -3.23
C LEU A 135 37.49 1.96 -3.31
N GLY A 136 36.38 1.51 -2.71
CA GLY A 136 35.16 2.30 -2.62
C GLY A 136 35.33 3.58 -1.80
N PHE A 137 36.15 3.56 -0.75
CA PHE A 137 36.42 4.73 0.09
C PHE A 137 37.31 5.79 -0.59
N ILE A 138 38.34 5.37 -1.33
CA ILE A 138 39.29 6.28 -1.99
C ILE A 138 38.60 7.11 -3.08
N PHE A 139 37.61 6.54 -3.76
CA PHE A 139 36.96 7.14 -4.93
C PHE A 139 35.48 7.48 -4.65
N ILE A 140 35.22 8.17 -3.54
CA ILE A 140 33.89 8.72 -3.23
C ILE A 140 33.76 10.11 -3.86
N PRO A 141 32.73 10.37 -4.70
CA PRO A 141 32.46 11.71 -5.20
C PRO A 141 31.87 12.61 -4.09
N ASP A 142 32.27 13.88 -4.04
CA ASP A 142 31.70 14.90 -3.14
C ASP A 142 30.38 15.46 -3.70
N GLU A 143 29.35 14.61 -3.75
CA GLU A 143 28.00 14.96 -4.21
C GLU A 143 26.94 14.62 -3.16
N GLU A 144 25.83 15.36 -3.17
CA GLU A 144 24.64 15.03 -2.39
C GLU A 144 23.81 13.95 -3.09
N THR A 145 23.24 13.04 -2.30
CA THR A 145 22.29 12.04 -2.82
C THR A 145 20.96 12.12 -2.06
N PRO A 146 19.82 12.07 -2.78
CA PRO A 146 18.51 12.07 -2.16
C PRO A 146 18.23 10.79 -1.35
N TYR A 147 18.97 9.71 -1.65
CA TYR A 147 18.82 8.41 -1.01
C TYR A 147 20.17 7.79 -0.68
N CYS A 148 20.21 7.04 0.42
CA CYS A 148 21.43 6.39 0.87
C CYS A 148 21.39 4.88 0.55
N ILE A 149 22.01 4.47 -0.56
CA ILE A 149 22.08 3.09 -1.03
C ILE A 149 23.52 2.73 -1.38
N PHE A 150 23.98 1.56 -0.91
CA PHE A 150 25.33 1.04 -1.14
C PHE A 150 25.82 1.15 -2.61
N ILE A 151 25.00 0.73 -3.58
CA ILE A 151 25.33 0.74 -5.02
C ILE A 151 25.68 2.13 -5.56
N LEU A 152 25.15 3.20 -4.93
CA LEU A 152 25.29 4.58 -5.40
C LEU A 152 26.33 5.40 -4.60
N THR A 153 26.95 4.78 -3.59
CA THR A 153 27.95 5.46 -2.73
C THR A 153 29.30 5.68 -3.40
N THR A 154 29.61 4.90 -4.44
CA THR A 154 30.92 4.92 -5.11
C THR A 154 30.83 5.50 -6.51
N ASP A 155 31.97 5.95 -7.05
CA ASP A 155 32.07 6.36 -8.44
C ASP A 155 31.56 5.26 -9.40
N PRO A 156 30.76 5.58 -10.44
CA PRO A 156 30.20 4.59 -11.36
C PRO A 156 31.24 3.66 -12.01
N ARG A 157 32.45 4.16 -12.31
CA ARG A 157 33.53 3.34 -12.89
C ARG A 157 34.07 2.33 -11.87
N ILE A 158 34.18 2.74 -10.61
CA ILE A 158 34.58 1.87 -9.51
C ILE A 158 33.48 0.84 -9.21
N PHE A 159 32.21 1.24 -9.23
CA PHE A 159 31.08 0.32 -9.13
C PHE A 159 31.10 -0.74 -10.24
N GLN A 160 31.36 -0.34 -11.50
CA GLN A 160 31.50 -1.26 -12.63
C GLN A 160 32.67 -2.24 -12.43
N LEU A 161 33.81 -1.76 -11.93
CA LEU A 161 34.96 -2.61 -11.64
C LEU A 161 34.63 -3.65 -10.54
N ILE A 162 34.10 -3.19 -9.40
CA ILE A 162 33.75 -4.07 -8.27
C ILE A 162 32.68 -5.09 -8.70
N SER A 163 31.59 -4.65 -9.33
CA SER A 163 30.53 -5.54 -9.79
C SER A 163 31.03 -6.58 -10.80
N THR A 164 31.96 -6.22 -11.68
CA THR A 164 32.61 -7.16 -12.61
C THR A 164 33.38 -8.24 -11.85
N THR A 165 34.16 -7.89 -10.83
CA THR A 165 34.88 -8.90 -10.03
C THR A 165 33.94 -9.86 -9.30
N VAL A 166 32.79 -9.36 -8.79
CA VAL A 166 31.76 -10.18 -8.14
C VAL A 166 31.13 -11.15 -9.14
N ILE A 167 30.79 -10.68 -10.35
CA ILE A 167 30.21 -11.52 -11.41
C ILE A 167 31.18 -12.64 -11.80
N VAL A 168 32.47 -12.31 -11.99
CA VAL A 168 33.50 -13.31 -12.32
C VAL A 168 33.62 -14.35 -11.21
N LEU A 169 33.72 -13.92 -9.95
CA LEU A 169 33.83 -14.81 -8.80
C LEU A 169 32.63 -15.74 -8.63
N ASN A 170 31.42 -15.22 -8.85
CA ASN A 170 30.18 -16.00 -8.82
C ASN A 170 30.11 -17.01 -9.97
N THR A 171 30.57 -16.63 -11.15
CA THR A 171 30.64 -17.51 -12.32
C THR A 171 31.63 -18.66 -12.08
N LEU A 172 32.81 -18.35 -11.53
CA LEU A 172 33.79 -19.38 -11.12
C LEU A 172 33.20 -20.33 -10.07
N THR A 173 32.46 -19.80 -9.10
CA THR A 173 31.77 -20.60 -8.08
C THR A 173 30.77 -21.57 -8.72
N LEU A 174 29.95 -21.10 -9.67
CA LEU A 174 29.03 -21.94 -10.43
C LEU A 174 29.75 -23.06 -11.18
N LEU A 175 30.85 -22.74 -11.88
CA LEU A 175 31.65 -23.74 -12.60
C LEU A 175 32.22 -24.80 -11.67
N ILE A 176 32.72 -24.41 -10.49
CA ILE A 176 33.22 -25.35 -9.48
C ILE A 176 32.10 -26.26 -8.98
N ILE A 177 30.89 -25.74 -8.77
CA ILE A 177 29.74 -26.53 -8.34
C ILE A 177 29.35 -27.55 -9.42
N VAL A 178 29.23 -27.11 -10.67
CA VAL A 178 28.89 -27.99 -11.80
C VAL A 178 29.93 -29.09 -11.94
N PHE A 179 31.21 -28.74 -11.92
CA PHE A 179 32.31 -29.71 -11.95
C PHE A 179 32.25 -30.69 -10.78
N SER A 180 31.98 -30.20 -9.57
CA SER A 180 31.87 -31.02 -8.36
C SER A 180 30.70 -32.01 -8.46
N VAL A 181 29.55 -31.58 -9.00
CA VAL A 181 28.37 -32.44 -9.21
C VAL A 181 28.65 -33.50 -10.27
N LEU A 182 29.20 -33.12 -11.42
CA LEU A 182 29.54 -34.06 -12.50
C LEU A 182 30.56 -35.09 -12.02
N SER A 183 31.58 -34.66 -11.27
CA SER A 183 32.57 -35.55 -10.66
C SER A 183 31.94 -36.50 -9.64
N ALA A 184 30.97 -36.04 -8.84
CA ALA A 184 30.25 -36.88 -7.89
C ALA A 184 29.34 -37.90 -8.58
N VAL A 185 28.66 -37.52 -9.66
CA VAL A 185 27.81 -38.42 -10.46
C VAL A 185 28.67 -39.50 -11.11
N ARG A 186 29.76 -39.13 -11.80
CA ARG A 186 30.68 -40.07 -12.44
C ARG A 186 31.28 -41.07 -11.44
N LYS A 187 31.76 -40.58 -10.30
CA LYS A 187 32.30 -41.43 -9.21
C LYS A 187 31.23 -42.34 -8.58
N SER A 188 29.95 -41.97 -8.66
CA SER A 188 28.84 -42.80 -8.21
C SER A 188 28.49 -43.91 -9.20
N GLU A 189 28.66 -43.65 -10.50
CA GLU A 189 28.49 -44.61 -11.60
C GLU A 189 29.64 -45.62 -11.64
N ASP A 190 30.89 -45.18 -11.52
CA ASP A 190 32.08 -46.04 -11.43
C ASP A 190 31.96 -47.03 -10.26
N MET A 191 31.42 -46.57 -9.12
CA MET A 191 31.17 -47.43 -7.96
C MET A 191 29.93 -48.34 -8.09
N ARG A 192 29.03 -48.09 -9.04
CA ARG A 192 27.90 -48.98 -9.34
C ARG A 192 28.36 -50.18 -10.18
N GLY A 193 29.43 -50.05 -10.95
CA GLY A 193 30.08 -51.15 -11.68
C GLY A 193 30.84 -52.13 -10.79
N SER A 194 31.34 -51.69 -9.62
CA SER A 194 32.11 -52.52 -8.67
C SER A 194 31.24 -53.14 -7.55
N ARG A 195 29.98 -53.49 -7.83
CA ARG A 195 28.99 -53.94 -6.83
C ARG A 195 29.04 -55.44 -6.54
N HIS A 196 30.16 -55.96 -6.06
CA HIS A 196 30.19 -57.21 -5.29
C HIS A 196 31.13 -57.06 -4.09
N SER A 197 30.57 -57.24 -2.88
CA SER A 197 31.20 -57.17 -1.54
C SER A 197 31.48 -55.78 -0.93
N SER A 198 30.55 -55.25 -0.11
CA SER A 198 30.93 -54.43 1.07
C SER A 198 29.78 -54.36 2.09
N GLY A 199 30.10 -54.51 3.38
CA GLY A 199 29.15 -54.74 4.49
C GLY A 199 28.36 -53.52 5.02
N SER A 200 27.46 -53.78 5.97
CA SER A 200 26.48 -52.84 6.56
C SER A 200 27.07 -51.51 7.08
N ARG A 201 28.31 -51.52 7.60
CA ARG A 201 28.95 -50.34 8.23
C ARG A 201 29.51 -49.32 7.22
N THR A 202 29.89 -49.75 6.01
CA THR A 202 30.34 -48.85 4.93
C THR A 202 29.16 -48.13 4.27
N ASN A 203 27.96 -48.73 4.27
CA ASN A 203 26.75 -48.11 3.74
C ASN A 203 26.22 -46.96 4.61
N SER A 204 26.27 -47.07 5.95
CA SER A 204 25.78 -46.01 6.86
C SER A 204 26.67 -44.74 6.83
N LEU A 205 28.00 -44.90 6.79
CA LEU A 205 28.94 -43.79 6.61
C LEU A 205 28.81 -43.12 5.24
N ARG A 206 28.45 -43.89 4.21
CA ARG A 206 28.20 -43.39 2.85
C ARG A 206 26.91 -42.56 2.77
N GLU A 207 25.83 -43.03 3.38
CA GLU A 207 24.58 -42.26 3.49
C GLU A 207 24.75 -40.94 4.24
N GLU A 208 25.56 -40.94 5.30
CA GLU A 208 25.78 -39.73 6.11
C GLU A 208 26.57 -38.66 5.34
N LYS A 209 27.57 -39.06 4.54
CA LYS A 209 28.31 -38.16 3.63
C LYS A 209 27.41 -37.56 2.54
N HIS A 210 26.50 -38.35 1.96
CA HIS A 210 25.53 -37.86 0.96
C HIS A 210 24.53 -36.84 1.52
N LYS A 211 24.17 -36.94 2.81
CA LYS A 211 23.25 -35.99 3.47
C LYS A 211 23.88 -34.62 3.72
N VAL A 212 25.16 -34.57 4.11
CA VAL A 212 25.92 -33.31 4.30
C VAL A 212 26.20 -32.61 2.96
N PHE A 213 26.52 -33.37 1.91
CA PHE A 213 26.68 -32.87 0.55
C PHE A 213 25.44 -32.13 0.05
N ARG A 214 24.24 -32.68 0.30
CA ARG A 214 22.97 -32.07 -0.11
C ARG A 214 22.75 -30.69 0.51
N SER A 215 23.01 -30.48 1.81
CA SER A 215 22.79 -29.17 2.43
C SER A 215 23.69 -28.06 1.84
N THR A 216 24.97 -28.34 1.62
CA THR A 216 25.91 -27.36 1.07
C THR A 216 25.58 -27.03 -0.39
N PHE A 217 25.19 -28.02 -1.18
CA PHE A 217 24.74 -27.81 -2.56
C PHE A 217 23.50 -26.90 -2.64
N PHE A 218 22.50 -27.12 -1.78
CA PHE A 218 21.29 -26.27 -1.78
C PHE A 218 21.57 -24.82 -1.35
N LEU A 219 22.51 -24.60 -0.42
CA LEU A 219 22.94 -23.24 -0.06
C LEU A 219 23.57 -22.52 -1.26
N LEU A 220 24.44 -23.22 -2.00
CA LEU A 220 25.08 -22.67 -3.20
C LEU A 220 24.07 -22.42 -4.33
N LEU A 221 23.06 -23.29 -4.49
CA LEU A 221 22.01 -23.10 -5.50
C LEU A 221 21.16 -21.86 -5.20
N VAL A 222 20.71 -21.69 -3.96
CA VAL A 222 19.92 -20.51 -3.57
C VAL A 222 20.75 -19.25 -3.75
N TYR A 223 22.04 -19.25 -3.38
CA TYR A 223 22.95 -18.13 -3.63
C TYR A 223 22.99 -17.72 -5.11
N ILE A 224 23.13 -18.67 -6.03
CA ILE A 224 23.22 -18.39 -7.47
C ILE A 224 21.91 -17.82 -8.02
N VAL A 225 20.76 -18.39 -7.63
CA VAL A 225 19.45 -17.96 -8.15
C VAL A 225 18.99 -16.62 -7.56
N SER A 226 19.53 -16.22 -6.40
CA SER A 226 19.20 -14.95 -5.74
C SER A 226 20.28 -13.88 -5.96
N TRP A 227 21.42 -14.02 -5.29
CA TRP A 227 22.49 -13.03 -5.26
C TRP A 227 23.11 -12.75 -6.64
N TRP A 228 23.47 -13.79 -7.39
CA TRP A 228 24.13 -13.61 -8.68
C TRP A 228 23.21 -12.97 -9.72
N LEU A 229 21.95 -13.43 -9.78
CA LEU A 229 20.94 -12.85 -10.67
C LEU A 229 20.68 -11.38 -10.33
N ALA A 230 20.57 -11.04 -9.06
CA ALA A 230 20.36 -9.67 -8.62
C ALA A 230 21.53 -8.75 -8.98
N VAL A 231 22.79 -9.19 -8.82
CA VAL A 231 23.97 -8.39 -9.23
C VAL A 231 23.97 -8.11 -10.73
N ILE A 232 23.58 -9.09 -11.56
CA ILE A 232 23.47 -8.91 -13.01
C ILE A 232 22.35 -7.90 -13.34
N ILE A 233 21.18 -8.03 -12.72
CA ILE A 233 20.05 -7.12 -12.93
C ILE A 233 20.41 -5.69 -12.49
N SER A 234 21.07 -5.52 -11.33
CA SER A 234 21.54 -4.20 -10.90
C SER A 234 22.47 -3.55 -11.91
N ARG A 235 23.37 -4.34 -12.54
CA ARG A 235 24.29 -3.83 -13.56
C ARG A 235 23.54 -3.38 -14.81
N ILE A 236 22.57 -4.18 -15.26
CA ILE A 236 21.71 -3.83 -16.41
C ILE A 236 20.91 -2.56 -16.12
N LEU A 237 20.33 -2.43 -14.93
CA LEU A 237 19.55 -1.25 -14.56
C LEU A 237 20.39 0.03 -14.58
N VAL A 238 21.62 -0.01 -14.04
CA VAL A 238 22.53 1.16 -14.04
C VAL A 238 22.99 1.52 -15.46
N GLU A 239 23.03 0.56 -16.39
CA GLU A 239 23.42 0.80 -17.78
C GLU A 239 22.25 1.23 -18.68
N LEU A 240 21.00 0.93 -18.28
CA LEU A 240 19.79 1.24 -19.04
C LEU A 240 19.24 2.66 -18.78
N PHE A 241 19.49 3.21 -17.58
CA PHE A 241 18.94 4.50 -17.16
C PHE A 241 20.05 5.53 -16.96
N ASP A 242 19.92 6.69 -17.62
CA ASP A 242 20.86 7.81 -17.50
C ASP A 242 20.65 8.60 -16.19
N ASP A 243 19.44 8.58 -15.61
CA ASP A 243 19.13 9.20 -14.32
C ASP A 243 19.18 8.18 -13.16
N VAL A 244 19.96 8.51 -12.13
CA VAL A 244 20.10 7.73 -10.89
C VAL A 244 18.75 7.57 -10.16
N ASN A 245 17.84 8.54 -10.30
CA ASN A 245 16.51 8.50 -9.71
C ASN A 245 15.61 7.43 -10.34
N ASP A 246 15.81 7.12 -11.63
CA ASP A 246 15.05 6.07 -12.31
C ASP A 246 15.55 4.69 -11.88
N VAL A 247 16.86 4.52 -11.74
CA VAL A 247 17.46 3.28 -11.20
C VAL A 247 16.91 2.97 -9.81
N PHE A 248 16.74 4.02 -8.97
CA PHE A 248 16.20 3.90 -7.62
C PHE A 248 14.77 3.34 -7.56
N LEU A 249 13.94 3.60 -8.57
CA LEU A 249 12.58 3.06 -8.65
C LEU A 249 12.58 1.52 -8.67
N TYR A 250 13.62 0.91 -9.23
CA TYR A 250 13.74 -0.53 -9.43
C TYR A 250 14.58 -1.25 -8.35
N MET A 251 15.39 -0.53 -7.58
CA MET A 251 16.28 -1.12 -6.56
C MET A 251 15.57 -1.97 -5.50
N PRO A 252 14.39 -1.60 -4.96
CA PRO A 252 13.71 -2.44 -3.98
C PRO A 252 13.30 -3.82 -4.54
N TYR A 253 13.07 -3.95 -5.86
CA TYR A 253 12.74 -5.24 -6.48
C TYR A 253 13.95 -6.14 -6.57
N VAL A 254 15.12 -5.55 -6.84
CA VAL A 254 16.40 -6.23 -6.74
C VAL A 254 16.62 -6.71 -5.31
N THR A 255 16.33 -5.88 -4.29
CA THR A 255 16.44 -6.28 -2.88
C THR A 255 15.54 -7.47 -2.52
N ILE A 256 14.34 -7.58 -3.10
CA ILE A 256 13.50 -8.78 -2.94
C ILE A 256 14.17 -10.02 -3.53
N LEU A 257 14.79 -9.92 -4.71
CA LEU A 257 15.54 -11.03 -5.32
C LEU A 257 16.75 -11.46 -4.47
N LEU A 258 17.37 -10.52 -3.75
CA LEU A 258 18.49 -10.77 -2.83
C LEU A 258 18.08 -11.47 -1.54
N MET A 259 16.86 -11.21 -1.07
CA MET A 259 16.37 -11.60 0.25
C MET A 259 16.51 -13.10 0.60
N PRO A 260 16.24 -14.06 -0.32
CA PRO A 260 16.45 -15.47 -0.03
C PRO A 260 17.88 -15.80 0.36
N ASN A 261 18.88 -15.11 -0.23
CA ASN A 261 20.29 -15.33 0.09
C ASN A 261 20.56 -15.07 1.58
N PHE A 262 20.06 -13.97 2.12
CA PHE A 262 20.31 -13.58 3.51
C PHE A 262 19.52 -14.41 4.52
N CYS A 263 18.45 -15.10 4.09
CA CYS A 263 17.58 -15.89 4.95
C CYS A 263 17.93 -17.38 4.99
N GLN A 264 18.56 -17.92 3.93
CA GLN A 264 18.59 -19.35 3.63
C GLN A 264 19.23 -20.27 4.70
N ALA A 265 20.20 -19.77 5.47
CA ALA A 265 21.07 -20.62 6.31
C ALA A 265 20.26 -21.50 7.28
N TYR A 266 19.26 -20.92 7.93
CA TYR A 266 18.35 -21.64 8.84
C TYR A 266 17.43 -22.60 8.09
N TYR A 267 16.72 -22.11 7.07
CA TYR A 267 15.68 -22.89 6.40
C TYR A 267 16.26 -24.08 5.62
N VAL A 268 17.38 -23.89 4.93
CA VAL A 268 18.06 -24.97 4.20
C VAL A 268 18.61 -26.01 5.18
N THR A 269 19.25 -25.60 6.27
CA THR A 269 19.78 -26.55 7.26
C THR A 269 18.67 -27.27 8.03
N TYR A 270 17.56 -26.60 8.34
CA TYR A 270 16.37 -27.21 8.95
C TYR A 270 15.78 -28.32 8.05
N LEU A 271 15.61 -28.03 6.76
CA LEU A 271 15.02 -28.97 5.80
C LEU A 271 15.95 -30.13 5.45
N ARG A 272 17.26 -29.89 5.37
CA ARG A 272 18.21 -30.88 4.84
C ARG A 272 19.06 -31.59 5.90
N SER A 273 19.24 -31.02 7.09
CA SER A 273 20.08 -31.61 8.15
C SER A 273 19.26 -32.01 9.39
N PRO A 274 19.07 -33.32 9.63
CA PRO A 274 18.37 -33.81 10.82
C PRO A 274 19.00 -33.36 12.14
N ARG A 275 20.34 -33.21 12.17
CA ARG A 275 21.07 -32.78 13.37
C ARG A 275 20.75 -31.32 13.72
N PHE A 276 20.70 -30.44 12.73
CA PHE A 276 20.28 -29.05 12.93
C PHE A 276 18.81 -28.96 13.31
N ARG A 277 17.93 -29.69 12.62
CA ARG A 277 16.50 -29.73 12.93
C ARG A 277 16.23 -30.11 14.39
N LYS A 278 16.89 -31.14 14.92
CA LYS A 278 16.77 -31.54 16.32
C LYS A 278 17.26 -30.43 17.27
N ALA A 279 18.41 -29.81 16.96
CA ALA A 279 18.93 -28.72 17.77
C ALA A 279 18.00 -27.50 17.80
N PHE A 280 17.38 -27.16 16.67
CA PHE A 280 16.39 -26.07 16.56
C PHE A 280 15.11 -26.39 17.34
N GLN A 281 14.59 -27.62 17.24
CA GLN A 281 13.43 -28.06 18.03
C GLN A 281 13.70 -27.95 19.54
N GLU A 282 14.89 -28.36 19.99
CA GLU A 282 15.31 -28.22 21.39
C GLU A 282 15.49 -26.73 21.80
N GLN A 283 15.87 -25.83 20.88
CA GLN A 283 15.94 -24.39 21.18
C GLN A 283 14.55 -23.79 21.34
N MET A 284 13.66 -24.08 20.40
CA MET A 284 12.28 -23.59 20.46
C MET A 284 11.59 -24.08 21.74
N TYR A 285 11.82 -25.33 22.14
CA TYR A 285 11.36 -25.87 23.43
C TYR A 285 11.82 -25.02 24.62
N TRP A 286 13.10 -24.67 24.69
CA TRP A 286 13.66 -23.81 25.74
C TRP A 286 13.04 -22.41 25.76
N VAL A 287 12.83 -21.79 24.59
CA VAL A 287 12.22 -20.46 24.47
C VAL A 287 10.75 -20.50 24.92
N SER A 288 10.01 -21.57 24.61
CA SER A 288 8.62 -21.76 25.04
C SER A 288 8.46 -22.20 26.51
N CYS A 289 9.46 -22.87 27.10
CA CYS A 289 9.39 -23.38 28.48
C CYS A 289 9.82 -22.39 29.57
N GLY A 290 10.02 -21.11 29.25
CA GLY A 290 10.22 -20.05 30.26
C GLY A 290 8.95 -19.39 30.78
N LEU A 291 7.81 -19.52 30.07
CA LEU A 291 6.63 -18.67 30.32
C LEU A 291 5.30 -19.39 30.61
N ALA A 292 5.06 -20.63 30.16
CA ALA A 292 3.80 -21.30 30.51
C ALA A 292 3.80 -22.84 30.23
N PHE A 293 3.40 -23.64 31.22
CA PHE A 293 2.98 -25.05 31.13
C PHE A 293 4.06 -26.16 31.00
N PRO A 294 4.48 -26.76 32.14
CA PRO A 294 5.38 -27.93 32.19
C PRO A 294 4.73 -29.27 31.81
N TYR A 295 3.40 -29.34 31.67
CA TYR A 295 2.66 -30.62 31.63
C TYR A 295 2.42 -31.21 30.23
N ILE A 296 2.76 -30.51 29.14
CA ILE A 296 2.27 -30.86 27.79
C ILE A 296 3.13 -31.92 27.06
N PHE A 297 4.31 -32.32 27.59
CA PHE A 297 5.19 -33.27 26.88
C PHE A 297 5.77 -34.41 27.73
N ARG A 298 5.20 -34.68 28.92
CA ARG A 298 5.56 -35.89 29.66
C ARG A 298 4.84 -37.11 29.04
N ASP A 299 5.59 -37.81 28.21
CA ASP A 299 5.61 -39.27 28.03
C ASP A 299 5.24 -39.84 26.64
N ARG A 300 6.27 -40.39 25.99
CA ARG A 300 6.27 -41.71 25.33
C ARG A 300 7.71 -42.22 25.35
N THR A 301 8.20 -42.57 26.54
CA THR A 301 9.24 -43.58 26.81
C THR A 301 9.64 -43.42 28.28
N MET A 302 8.98 -44.14 29.19
CA MET A 302 9.53 -44.81 30.38
C MET A 302 8.37 -45.23 31.29
N LYS A 303 7.82 -46.43 31.05
CA LYS A 303 7.11 -47.16 32.12
C LYS A 303 8.17 -47.81 33.00
N GLY A 304 8.22 -47.42 34.27
CA GLY A 304 8.96 -48.13 35.32
C GLY A 304 9.42 -47.22 36.45
N ALA A 305 9.02 -47.57 37.67
CA ALA A 305 9.49 -47.10 38.99
C ALA A 305 8.86 -45.82 39.59
N ASP A 306 7.81 -46.09 40.39
CA ASP A 306 7.55 -45.68 41.78
C ASP A 306 7.78 -44.26 42.34
N ALA A 307 6.68 -43.80 42.97
CA ALA A 307 6.52 -43.19 44.30
C ALA A 307 7.38 -41.98 44.74
N SER A 308 6.71 -40.83 44.90
CA SER A 308 6.43 -40.18 46.21
C SER A 308 6.12 -38.66 46.05
N LYS A 309 5.12 -38.20 46.81
CA LYS A 309 4.73 -36.80 47.09
C LYS A 309 5.33 -36.39 48.46
N PRO A 310 5.16 -35.16 48.99
CA PRO A 310 4.92 -33.84 48.39
C PRO A 310 5.78 -32.71 49.04
N GLY A 311 5.64 -31.46 48.58
CA GLY A 311 6.14 -30.28 49.28
C GLY A 311 5.49 -28.97 48.80
N SER A 312 4.66 -28.38 49.66
CA SER A 312 3.95 -27.10 49.56
C SER A 312 4.81 -25.90 49.92
N THR A 313 4.53 -24.72 49.34
CA THR A 313 4.42 -23.37 49.99
C THR A 313 4.37 -22.25 48.92
N THR A 314 3.25 -21.50 48.81
CA THR A 314 3.04 -20.07 49.24
C THR A 314 3.98 -19.05 48.58
N ASN A 315 3.63 -17.83 48.14
CA ASN A 315 2.47 -16.95 48.34
C ASN A 315 2.58 -15.77 47.34
N SER A 316 1.42 -15.11 47.08
CA SER A 316 1.13 -13.67 46.84
C SER A 316 2.20 -12.71 46.22
N ALA A 317 1.88 -11.60 45.54
CA ALA A 317 0.73 -10.71 45.61
C ALA A 317 0.62 -9.80 44.36
N ASN A 318 -0.59 -9.24 44.25
CA ASN A 318 -1.11 -8.19 43.38
C ASN A 318 -0.21 -6.99 43.05
N GLN A 319 -0.49 -6.37 41.89
CA GLN A 319 -0.47 -4.91 41.74
C GLN A 319 -1.59 -4.42 40.80
N HIS A 320 -2.49 -3.61 41.36
CA HIS A 320 -3.34 -2.64 40.65
C HIS A 320 -2.52 -1.39 40.35
N LEU A 321 -2.75 -0.72 39.20
CA LEU A 321 -3.06 0.73 39.17
C LEU A 321 -3.55 1.22 37.80
N HIS A 322 -4.75 1.80 37.84
CA HIS A 322 -5.36 2.95 37.15
C HIS A 322 -5.01 3.47 35.73
N ARG A 323 -6.11 3.86 35.07
CA ARG A 323 -6.31 4.60 33.81
C ARG A 323 -6.17 6.13 33.94
N HIS A 324 -5.87 6.75 32.79
CA HIS A 324 -6.42 7.96 32.13
C HIS A 324 -5.29 8.91 31.69
N GLY A 325 -5.30 9.58 30.54
CA GLY A 325 -6.19 9.64 29.38
C GLY A 325 -5.41 10.33 28.23
N SER A 326 -5.93 10.31 27.00
CA SER A 326 -5.31 11.04 25.88
C SER A 326 -6.35 11.44 24.85
N ASP A 327 -6.31 12.73 24.49
CA ASP A 327 -7.19 13.44 23.58
C ASP A 327 -7.26 12.86 22.17
N GLY A 328 -8.49 12.77 21.65
CA GLY A 328 -8.79 12.27 20.32
C GLY A 328 -8.85 13.38 19.26
N GLN A 329 -7.91 13.35 18.31
CA GLN A 329 -8.02 14.03 17.03
C GLN A 329 -8.83 13.17 16.04
N LYS A 330 -9.90 13.73 15.49
CA LYS A 330 -10.77 13.11 14.48
C LYS A 330 -10.36 13.51 13.05
N PRO A 331 -10.13 12.55 12.14
CA PRO A 331 -10.28 12.77 10.71
C PRO A 331 -11.53 12.06 10.14
N LYS A 332 -12.18 12.74 9.19
CA LYS A 332 -13.38 12.30 8.43
C LYS A 332 -13.03 11.07 7.57
N ASN A 333 -13.90 10.05 7.48
CA ASN A 333 -13.86 9.04 6.40
C ASN A 333 -15.18 8.24 6.30
N GLY A 334 -15.64 8.00 5.07
CA GLY A 334 -16.89 7.31 4.74
C GLY A 334 -16.66 5.97 4.03
N SER A 335 -16.07 4.97 4.70
CA SER A 335 -15.71 3.69 4.06
C SER A 335 -16.39 2.45 4.66
N GLN A 336 -17.71 2.35 4.59
CA GLN A 336 -18.49 1.45 5.45
C GLN A 336 -18.88 0.09 4.84
N LYS A 337 -18.89 -0.07 3.50
CA LYS A 337 -19.55 -1.25 2.86
C LYS A 337 -18.65 -2.48 2.61
N SER A 338 -17.33 -2.32 2.45
CA SER A 338 -16.40 -3.42 2.03
C SER A 338 -15.94 -4.37 3.15
N ILE A 339 -16.16 -4.02 4.42
CA ILE A 339 -15.53 -4.67 5.59
C ILE A 339 -16.04 -6.10 5.81
N ARG A 340 -17.28 -6.39 5.42
CA ARG A 340 -17.95 -7.68 5.63
C ARG A 340 -17.35 -8.81 4.78
N PHE A 341 -16.83 -8.50 3.60
CA PHE A 341 -16.28 -9.49 2.68
C PHE A 341 -15.01 -10.17 3.23
N PHE A 342 -14.09 -9.42 3.86
CA PHE A 342 -12.81 -10.01 4.30
C PHE A 342 -12.96 -11.03 5.44
N VAL A 343 -13.89 -10.79 6.37
CA VAL A 343 -14.17 -11.73 7.46
C VAL A 343 -14.73 -13.04 6.91
N ILE A 344 -15.68 -12.94 5.97
CA ILE A 344 -16.27 -14.10 5.30
C ILE A 344 -15.20 -14.86 4.50
N SER A 345 -14.37 -14.16 3.74
CA SER A 345 -13.28 -14.78 2.96
C SER A 345 -12.27 -15.47 3.86
N GLY A 346 -11.87 -14.85 4.97
CA GLY A 346 -11.01 -15.46 5.98
C GLY A 346 -11.60 -16.76 6.54
N PHE A 347 -12.85 -16.73 7.00
CA PHE A 347 -13.55 -17.91 7.50
C PHE A 347 -13.66 -19.02 6.45
N LEU A 348 -14.07 -18.69 5.22
CA LEU A 348 -14.26 -19.66 4.15
C LEU A 348 -12.94 -20.32 3.75
N MET A 349 -11.84 -19.56 3.67
CA MET A 349 -10.51 -20.14 3.39
C MET A 349 -10.03 -21.04 4.51
N ALA A 350 -10.13 -20.60 5.77
CA ALA A 350 -9.77 -21.41 6.92
C ALA A 350 -10.58 -22.71 6.98
N LYS A 351 -11.90 -22.64 6.76
CA LYS A 351 -12.81 -23.79 6.74
C LYS A 351 -12.44 -24.79 5.64
N ASN A 352 -12.14 -24.30 4.43
CA ASN A 352 -11.75 -25.15 3.31
C ASN A 352 -10.42 -25.86 3.55
N LEU A 353 -9.40 -25.13 4.04
CA LEU A 353 -8.08 -25.68 4.33
C LEU A 353 -8.09 -26.66 5.50
N THR A 354 -8.97 -26.43 6.47
CA THR A 354 -9.20 -27.37 7.59
C THR A 354 -9.80 -28.68 7.11
N LYS A 355 -10.74 -28.64 6.15
CA LYS A 355 -11.36 -29.84 5.56
C LYS A 355 -10.39 -30.61 4.67
N SER A 356 -9.55 -29.91 3.89
CA SER A 356 -8.68 -30.55 2.90
C SER A 356 -7.42 -31.19 3.48
N LYS A 357 -7.04 -30.87 4.73
CA LYS A 357 -5.77 -31.25 5.39
C LYS A 357 -4.54 -31.05 4.47
N ILE A 358 -3.85 -29.93 4.63
CA ILE A 358 -2.60 -29.70 3.89
C ILE A 358 -1.53 -30.64 4.45
N GLU A 359 -1.12 -31.65 3.67
CA GLU A 359 -0.03 -32.55 4.03
C GLU A 359 1.17 -32.33 3.10
N ASN A 360 0.90 -32.06 1.82
CA ASN A 360 1.92 -31.94 0.77
C ASN A 360 1.71 -30.67 -0.09
N VAL A 361 2.73 -30.31 -0.89
CA VAL A 361 2.68 -29.17 -1.83
C VAL A 361 1.52 -29.30 -2.83
N PHE A 362 1.15 -30.52 -3.21
CA PHE A 362 0.01 -30.78 -4.11
C PHE A 362 -1.33 -30.30 -3.56
N ASP A 363 -1.53 -30.29 -2.23
CA ASP A 363 -2.78 -29.82 -1.61
C ASP A 363 -2.89 -28.29 -1.72
N ILE A 364 -1.76 -27.60 -1.62
CA ILE A 364 -1.65 -26.15 -1.83
C ILE A 364 -1.97 -25.82 -3.29
N LEU A 365 -1.38 -26.55 -4.24
CA LEU A 365 -1.67 -26.37 -5.67
C LEU A 365 -3.14 -26.64 -6.00
N LYS A 366 -3.74 -27.67 -5.40
CA LYS A 366 -5.16 -28.00 -5.55
C LYS A 366 -6.07 -26.93 -4.97
N PHE A 367 -5.67 -26.29 -3.86
CA PHE A 367 -6.36 -25.14 -3.30
C PHE A 367 -6.36 -23.95 -4.27
N TYR A 368 -5.18 -23.57 -4.80
CA TYR A 368 -5.09 -22.47 -5.77
C TYR A 368 -5.85 -22.77 -7.06
N TYR A 369 -5.75 -24.00 -7.58
CA TYR A 369 -6.49 -24.43 -8.75
C TYR A 369 -8.00 -24.19 -8.61
N ARG A 370 -8.61 -24.62 -7.50
CA ARG A 370 -10.06 -24.43 -7.26
C ARG A 370 -10.45 -22.95 -7.21
N ARG A 371 -9.58 -22.09 -6.68
CA ARG A 371 -9.83 -20.65 -6.55
C ARG A 371 -9.66 -19.93 -7.87
N PHE A 372 -8.54 -20.15 -8.56
CA PHE A 372 -8.26 -19.57 -9.86
C PHE A 372 -9.29 -19.98 -10.91
N LYS A 373 -9.72 -21.25 -10.88
CA LYS A 373 -10.80 -21.76 -11.72
C LYS A 373 -12.10 -20.98 -11.56
N ARG A 374 -12.45 -20.56 -10.34
CA ARG A 374 -13.68 -19.81 -10.07
C ARG A 374 -13.55 -18.33 -10.43
N ILE A 375 -12.45 -17.70 -10.02
CA ILE A 375 -12.29 -16.23 -10.01
C ILE A 375 -11.75 -15.71 -11.35
N LEU A 376 -10.62 -16.23 -11.84
CA LEU A 376 -9.87 -15.57 -12.91
C LEU A 376 -10.62 -15.45 -14.25
N PRO A 377 -11.36 -16.47 -14.75
CA PRO A 377 -12.02 -16.36 -16.05
C PRO A 377 -13.02 -15.22 -16.11
N LEU A 378 -13.91 -15.12 -15.12
CA LEU A 378 -14.93 -14.07 -15.10
C LEU A 378 -14.32 -12.71 -14.78
N TYR A 379 -13.31 -12.66 -13.92
CA TYR A 379 -12.57 -11.42 -13.63
C TYR A 379 -12.00 -10.78 -14.92
N TYR A 380 -11.24 -11.55 -15.70
CA TYR A 380 -10.64 -11.04 -16.94
C TYR A 380 -11.66 -10.76 -18.03
N LEU A 381 -12.76 -11.53 -18.07
CA LEU A 381 -13.86 -11.23 -18.99
C LEU A 381 -14.52 -9.89 -18.67
N ILE A 382 -14.77 -9.61 -17.39
CA ILE A 382 -15.37 -8.33 -16.99
C ILE A 382 -14.42 -7.17 -17.24
N ILE A 383 -13.11 -7.31 -17.00
CA ILE A 383 -12.14 -6.28 -17.39
C ILE A 383 -12.22 -6.00 -18.88
N PHE A 384 -12.23 -7.05 -19.71
CA PHE A 384 -12.28 -6.93 -21.16
C PHE A 384 -13.53 -6.19 -21.62
N VAL A 385 -14.71 -6.61 -21.14
CA VAL A 385 -15.99 -5.99 -21.47
C VAL A 385 -16.04 -4.55 -20.95
N SER A 386 -15.58 -4.30 -19.72
CA SER A 386 -15.58 -2.97 -19.14
C SER A 386 -14.69 -2.01 -19.93
N LEU A 387 -13.54 -2.48 -20.43
CA LEU A 387 -12.64 -1.68 -21.26
C LEU A 387 -13.29 -1.27 -22.58
N ILE A 388 -14.02 -2.20 -23.23
CA ILE A 388 -14.81 -1.89 -24.43
C ILE A 388 -15.90 -0.87 -24.10
N LEU A 389 -16.67 -1.10 -23.03
CA LEU A 389 -17.76 -0.21 -22.65
C LEU A 389 -17.26 1.20 -22.27
N VAL A 390 -16.12 1.32 -21.61
CA VAL A 390 -15.50 2.63 -21.33
C VAL A 390 -15.22 3.39 -22.62
N HIS A 391 -14.65 2.76 -23.65
CA HIS A 391 -14.38 3.46 -24.92
C HIS A 391 -15.66 3.80 -25.68
N LEU A 392 -16.63 2.88 -25.71
CA LEU A 392 -17.87 3.09 -26.45
C LEU A 392 -18.78 4.17 -25.83
N TYR A 393 -18.85 4.25 -24.49
CA TYR A 393 -19.83 5.09 -23.80
C TYR A 393 -19.23 6.31 -23.09
N LEU A 394 -17.99 6.21 -22.60
CA LEU A 394 -17.31 7.34 -21.95
C LEU A 394 -16.41 8.10 -22.94
N GLY A 395 -15.99 7.49 -24.05
CA GLY A 395 -15.13 8.14 -25.04
C GLY A 395 -13.72 8.45 -24.53
N ASP A 396 -12.91 9.15 -25.34
CA ASP A 396 -11.48 9.38 -25.07
C ASP A 396 -11.21 10.24 -23.82
N PHE A 397 -12.17 11.07 -23.42
CA PHE A 397 -12.01 12.03 -22.32
C PHE A 397 -11.76 11.37 -20.97
N TRP A 398 -12.48 10.27 -20.71
CA TRP A 398 -12.39 9.52 -19.46
C TRP A 398 -11.39 8.37 -19.53
N TRP A 399 -10.77 8.15 -20.69
CA TRP A 399 -9.77 7.11 -20.86
C TRP A 399 -8.53 7.39 -20.02
N SER A 400 -8.08 8.65 -19.91
CA SER A 400 -6.90 9.03 -19.13
C SER A 400 -6.95 8.49 -17.69
N THR A 401 -8.11 8.62 -17.03
CA THR A 401 -8.37 8.09 -15.67
C THR A 401 -8.46 6.57 -15.64
N ASN A 402 -9.11 5.94 -16.62
CA ASN A 402 -9.31 4.49 -16.67
C ASN A 402 -8.08 3.71 -17.16
N ARG A 403 -7.15 4.37 -17.87
CA ARG A 403 -5.98 3.74 -18.52
C ARG A 403 -5.06 3.05 -17.51
N ARG A 404 -4.73 3.75 -16.41
CA ARG A 404 -3.84 3.22 -15.37
C ARG A 404 -4.54 2.13 -14.55
N TYR A 405 -5.83 2.32 -14.24
CA TYR A 405 -6.60 1.37 -13.44
C TYR A 405 -6.94 0.07 -14.19
N SER A 406 -7.27 0.15 -15.48
CA SER A 406 -7.43 -1.04 -16.33
C SER A 406 -6.13 -1.84 -16.43
N LEU A 407 -4.97 -1.19 -16.53
CA LEU A 407 -3.68 -1.89 -16.51
C LEU A 407 -3.40 -2.55 -15.16
N ALA A 408 -3.57 -1.81 -14.07
CA ALA A 408 -3.39 -2.32 -12.71
C ALA A 408 -4.32 -3.51 -12.41
N SER A 409 -5.51 -3.54 -13.02
CA SER A 409 -6.46 -4.65 -12.88
C SER A 409 -5.96 -5.95 -13.51
N LEU A 410 -5.22 -5.90 -14.63
CA LEU A 410 -4.63 -7.11 -15.22
C LEU A 410 -3.66 -7.82 -14.28
N PHE A 411 -2.96 -7.05 -13.46
CA PHE A 411 -1.99 -7.58 -12.50
C PHE A 411 -2.58 -7.78 -11.09
N LEU A 412 -3.88 -7.55 -10.88
CA LEU A 412 -4.55 -7.64 -9.57
C LEU A 412 -3.94 -6.69 -8.51
N VAL A 413 -3.48 -5.51 -8.93
CA VAL A 413 -2.81 -4.50 -8.07
C VAL A 413 -3.51 -3.14 -8.05
N THR A 414 -4.79 -3.07 -8.43
CA THR A 414 -5.59 -1.84 -8.36
C THR A 414 -5.62 -1.22 -6.97
N ASN A 415 -5.55 -2.03 -5.91
CA ASN A 415 -5.46 -1.54 -4.54
C ASN A 415 -4.19 -0.70 -4.29
N GLN A 416 -3.08 -1.02 -4.96
CA GLN A 416 -1.85 -0.24 -4.86
C GLN A 416 -1.98 1.08 -5.61
N LEU A 417 -2.65 1.08 -6.76
CA LEU A 417 -2.88 2.32 -7.51
C LEU A 417 -3.80 3.29 -6.73
N ILE A 418 -4.82 2.78 -6.04
CA ILE A 418 -5.68 3.62 -5.17
C ILE A 418 -4.87 4.30 -4.06
N ILE A 419 -3.95 3.58 -3.40
CA ILE A 419 -3.11 4.21 -2.38
C ILE A 419 -2.23 5.29 -3.03
N HIS A 420 -1.71 5.03 -4.24
CA HIS A 420 -0.80 5.95 -4.95
C HIS A 420 -1.49 7.26 -5.29
N ASP A 421 -2.68 7.17 -5.88
CA ASP A 421 -3.42 8.34 -6.30
C ASP A 421 -4.17 9.00 -5.13
N SER A 422 -4.01 8.49 -3.89
CA SER A 422 -4.80 8.87 -2.72
C SER A 422 -6.30 8.92 -3.04
N ALA A 423 -6.74 7.99 -3.89
CA ALA A 423 -8.13 7.91 -4.32
C ALA A 423 -9.00 7.37 -3.17
N ASP A 424 -10.23 7.84 -3.11
CA ASP A 424 -11.24 7.32 -2.20
C ASP A 424 -12.43 6.77 -3.00
N TYR A 425 -12.49 5.45 -3.06
CA TYR A 425 -13.55 4.67 -3.68
C TYR A 425 -14.96 5.16 -3.30
N PHE A 426 -15.17 5.54 -2.04
CA PHE A 426 -16.49 5.97 -1.57
C PHE A 426 -16.76 7.45 -1.82
N ARG A 427 -15.71 8.27 -1.87
CA ARG A 427 -15.83 9.65 -2.35
C ARG A 427 -16.22 9.68 -3.82
N GLU A 428 -15.72 8.76 -4.64
CA GLU A 428 -16.18 8.61 -6.02
C GLU A 428 -17.65 8.15 -6.11
N PHE A 429 -18.12 7.32 -5.17
CA PHE A 429 -19.54 6.91 -5.09
C PHE A 429 -20.47 8.03 -4.60
N LEU A 430 -19.99 8.91 -3.71
CA LEU A 430 -20.74 10.00 -3.08
C LEU A 430 -20.57 11.36 -3.78
N ALA A 431 -19.64 11.49 -4.73
CA ALA A 431 -19.53 12.67 -5.55
C ALA A 431 -20.80 12.75 -6.41
N ASP A 432 -21.56 13.84 -6.24
CA ASP A 432 -22.91 14.04 -6.78
C ASP A 432 -23.04 13.98 -8.31
N CYS A 433 -22.01 13.59 -9.07
CA CYS A 433 -22.10 13.14 -10.45
C CYS A 433 -20.94 12.15 -10.73
N SER A 434 -21.27 10.87 -10.96
CA SER A 434 -20.45 9.73 -11.49
C SER A 434 -19.04 9.47 -10.94
N SER A 435 -18.82 8.25 -10.42
CA SER A 435 -17.48 7.67 -10.30
C SER A 435 -16.91 7.33 -11.68
N MET A 436 -15.93 8.10 -12.13
CA MET A 436 -15.42 8.03 -13.52
C MET A 436 -14.41 6.92 -13.77
N ASN A 437 -14.24 6.00 -12.82
CA ASN A 437 -13.30 4.89 -12.89
C ASN A 437 -14.03 3.56 -12.80
N ALA A 438 -14.23 2.91 -13.95
CA ALA A 438 -14.94 1.64 -14.06
C ALA A 438 -14.20 0.46 -13.41
N PHE A 439 -12.92 0.62 -13.08
CA PHE A 439 -12.06 -0.46 -12.56
C PHE A 439 -11.70 -0.27 -11.08
N ILE A 440 -12.08 0.85 -10.47
CA ILE A 440 -11.63 1.17 -9.10
C ILE A 440 -12.09 0.11 -8.11
N HIS A 441 -13.34 -0.39 -8.20
CA HIS A 441 -13.88 -1.43 -7.30
C HIS A 441 -13.04 -2.71 -7.26
N LEU A 442 -12.24 -3.00 -8.28
CA LEU A 442 -11.42 -4.22 -8.29
C LEU A 442 -10.32 -4.22 -7.20
N TRP A 443 -10.11 -3.09 -6.50
CA TRP A 443 -9.15 -2.97 -5.41
C TRP A 443 -9.34 -4.00 -4.30
N SER A 444 -10.58 -4.22 -3.87
CA SER A 444 -10.85 -5.13 -2.75
C SER A 444 -10.54 -6.58 -3.13
N LEU A 445 -10.77 -6.92 -4.41
CA LEU A 445 -10.45 -8.22 -4.98
C LEU A 445 -8.94 -8.41 -5.17
N GLY A 446 -8.20 -7.36 -5.50
CA GLY A 446 -6.72 -7.38 -5.51
C GLY A 446 -6.15 -7.72 -4.12
N VAL A 447 -6.65 -7.07 -3.07
CA VAL A 447 -6.31 -7.37 -1.67
C VAL A 447 -6.64 -8.83 -1.31
N GLU A 448 -7.81 -9.29 -1.72
CA GLU A 448 -8.26 -10.66 -1.44
C GLU A 448 -7.42 -11.72 -2.16
N MET A 449 -7.03 -11.50 -3.42
CA MET A 449 -6.16 -12.39 -4.16
C MET A 449 -4.75 -12.47 -3.54
N GLN A 450 -4.21 -11.34 -3.05
CA GLN A 450 -2.96 -11.33 -2.30
C GLN A 450 -3.08 -12.15 -1.00
N PHE A 451 -4.19 -12.03 -0.28
CA PHE A 451 -4.47 -12.85 0.89
C PHE A 451 -4.59 -14.34 0.52
N TYR A 452 -5.26 -14.69 -0.58
CA TYR A 452 -5.39 -16.07 -1.04
C TYR A 452 -4.06 -16.74 -1.36
N LEU A 453 -3.08 -15.99 -1.87
CA LEU A 453 -1.72 -16.51 -2.07
C LEU A 453 -0.99 -16.77 -0.75
N LEU A 454 -1.31 -16.02 0.31
CA LEU A 454 -0.65 -16.15 1.61
C LEU A 454 -1.30 -17.21 2.51
N VAL A 455 -2.62 -17.40 2.37
CA VAL A 455 -3.43 -18.16 3.33
C VAL A 455 -3.03 -19.63 3.54
N PRO A 456 -2.60 -20.41 2.52
CA PRO A 456 -2.18 -21.79 2.75
C PRO A 456 -0.91 -21.88 3.59
N PHE A 457 -0.02 -20.90 3.47
CA PHE A 457 1.21 -20.83 4.28
C PHE A 457 0.91 -20.46 5.73
N ILE A 458 -0.01 -19.50 5.96
CA ILE A 458 -0.51 -19.18 7.30
C ILE A 458 -1.15 -20.42 7.92
N PHE A 459 -2.01 -21.12 7.18
CA PHE A 459 -2.70 -22.30 7.68
C PHE A 459 -1.73 -23.46 7.96
N PHE A 460 -0.74 -23.67 7.09
CA PHE A 460 0.34 -24.64 7.30
C PHE A 460 1.14 -24.31 8.57
N ALA A 461 1.45 -23.04 8.83
CA ALA A 461 2.10 -22.62 10.07
C ALA A 461 1.23 -22.91 11.31
N LEU A 462 -0.09 -22.70 11.22
CA LEU A 462 -1.02 -23.03 12.31
C LEU A 462 -1.13 -24.54 12.60
N GLN A 463 -0.76 -25.42 11.66
CA GLN A 463 -0.74 -26.86 11.90
C GLN A 463 0.37 -27.29 12.88
N PHE A 464 1.43 -26.50 13.05
CA PHE A 464 2.45 -26.76 14.09
C PHE A 464 1.88 -26.64 15.50
N LEU A 465 0.77 -25.91 15.67
CA LEU A 465 0.01 -25.86 16.91
C LEU A 465 -0.91 -27.07 16.96
N LYS A 466 -0.68 -27.96 17.94
CA LYS A 466 -1.42 -29.23 18.08
C LYS A 466 -2.84 -29.06 18.63
N ASN A 467 -3.10 -27.97 19.35
CA ASN A 467 -4.38 -27.70 20.02
C ASN A 467 -5.13 -26.57 19.29
N ASP A 468 -6.42 -26.77 19.04
CA ASP A 468 -7.30 -25.74 18.46
C ASP A 468 -7.40 -24.49 19.36
N LEU A 469 -7.25 -24.63 20.68
CA LEU A 469 -7.13 -23.49 21.60
C LEU A 469 -5.87 -22.66 21.34
N LEU A 470 -4.73 -23.31 21.10
CA LEU A 470 -3.49 -22.60 20.76
C LEU A 470 -3.61 -21.89 19.40
N ARG A 471 -4.30 -22.51 18.44
CA ARG A 471 -4.61 -21.88 17.14
C ARG A 471 -5.50 -20.65 17.32
N LEU A 472 -6.55 -20.76 18.14
CA LEU A 472 -7.41 -19.64 18.49
C LEU A 472 -6.61 -18.50 19.11
N ILE A 473 -5.79 -18.78 20.13
CA ILE A 473 -4.95 -17.78 20.80
C ILE A 473 -4.00 -17.10 19.79
N ALA A 474 -3.30 -17.89 18.97
CA ALA A 474 -2.36 -17.36 17.98
C ALA A 474 -3.05 -16.43 16.97
N VAL A 475 -4.20 -16.85 16.43
CA VAL A 475 -4.97 -16.05 15.48
C VAL A 475 -5.56 -14.80 16.16
N SER A 476 -6.02 -14.89 17.41
CA SER A 476 -6.50 -13.74 18.18
C SER A 476 -5.41 -12.72 18.42
N ILE A 477 -4.18 -13.15 18.76
CA ILE A 477 -3.02 -12.26 18.88
C ILE A 477 -2.73 -11.55 17.56
N VAL A 478 -2.69 -12.29 16.44
CA VAL A 478 -2.49 -11.70 15.10
C VAL A 478 -3.59 -10.69 14.77
N THR A 479 -4.83 -10.99 15.14
CA THR A 479 -5.98 -10.09 14.93
C THR A 479 -5.82 -8.79 15.72
N ILE A 480 -5.47 -8.87 17.00
CA ILE A 480 -5.30 -7.70 17.87
C ILE A 480 -4.10 -6.87 17.43
N VAL A 481 -2.94 -7.50 17.23
CA VAL A 481 -1.73 -6.79 16.79
C VAL A 481 -1.93 -6.16 15.42
N GLY A 482 -2.56 -6.88 14.48
CA GLY A 482 -2.88 -6.34 13.16
C GLY A 482 -3.84 -5.15 13.22
N PHE A 483 -4.83 -5.18 14.11
CA PHE A 483 -5.72 -4.04 14.35
C PHE A 483 -4.98 -2.84 14.96
N LEU A 484 -4.07 -3.07 15.92
CA LEU A 484 -3.24 -2.01 16.50
C LEU A 484 -2.35 -1.36 15.44
N CYS A 485 -1.65 -2.14 14.61
CA CYS A 485 -0.86 -1.62 13.50
C CYS A 485 -1.71 -0.83 12.51
N PHE A 486 -2.93 -1.31 12.21
CA PHE A 486 -3.89 -0.62 11.36
C PHE A 486 -4.35 0.72 11.95
N ALA A 487 -4.56 0.78 13.27
CA ALA A 487 -5.01 1.99 13.96
C ALA A 487 -3.90 3.05 14.09
N LEU A 488 -2.63 2.62 14.18
CA LEU A 488 -1.47 3.51 14.35
C LEU A 488 -0.96 4.09 13.02
N ILE A 489 -1.33 3.51 11.88
CA ILE A 489 -0.87 3.93 10.54
C ILE A 489 -1.95 4.78 9.87
N ASN A 490 -1.54 5.63 8.92
CA ASN A 490 -2.46 6.44 8.10
C ASN A 490 -3.66 5.62 7.61
N SER A 491 -4.87 6.10 7.92
CA SER A 491 -6.11 5.34 7.73
C SER A 491 -6.44 4.98 6.27
N GLN A 492 -5.95 5.76 5.30
CA GLN A 492 -6.15 5.51 3.86
C GLN A 492 -5.17 4.45 3.34
N PHE A 493 -3.90 4.54 3.75
CA PHE A 493 -2.89 3.52 3.45
C PHE A 493 -3.26 2.18 4.09
N ALA A 494 -3.54 2.19 5.40
CA ALA A 494 -3.89 0.99 6.16
C ALA A 494 -5.16 0.33 5.62
N PHE A 495 -6.09 1.12 5.07
CA PHE A 495 -7.27 0.60 4.40
C PHE A 495 -6.87 -0.19 3.15
N ASN A 496 -6.22 0.40 2.15
CA ASN A 496 -6.06 -0.31 0.87
C ASN A 496 -4.89 -1.32 0.85
N PHE A 497 -4.10 -1.43 1.92
CA PHE A 497 -2.97 -2.34 2.02
C PHE A 497 -3.32 -3.68 2.69
N MET A 498 -3.04 -4.80 2.02
CA MET A 498 -3.46 -6.15 2.45
C MET A 498 -2.94 -6.56 3.83
N LEU A 499 -1.66 -6.36 4.14
CA LEU A 499 -1.08 -6.83 5.41
C LEU A 499 -1.67 -6.12 6.62
N LEU A 500 -1.93 -4.82 6.50
CA LEU A 500 -2.58 -4.04 7.55
C LEU A 500 -4.08 -4.36 7.68
N ARG A 501 -4.65 -5.08 6.71
CA ARG A 501 -6.00 -5.63 6.78
C ARG A 501 -6.08 -7.09 7.19
N LEU A 502 -4.93 -7.75 7.41
CA LEU A 502 -4.90 -9.16 7.77
C LEU A 502 -5.76 -9.46 9.00
N TRP A 503 -5.92 -8.50 9.92
CA TRP A 503 -6.77 -8.62 11.10
C TRP A 503 -8.25 -8.90 10.78
N GLN A 504 -8.79 -8.39 9.67
CA GLN A 504 -10.18 -8.66 9.28
C GLN A 504 -10.34 -10.09 8.74
N PHE A 505 -9.36 -10.56 7.95
CA PHE A 505 -9.32 -11.94 7.51
C PHE A 505 -9.10 -12.91 8.68
N SER A 506 -8.21 -12.58 9.62
CA SER A 506 -7.93 -13.41 10.78
C SER A 506 -9.10 -13.45 11.77
N ALA A 507 -9.95 -12.41 11.84
CA ALA A 507 -11.20 -12.48 12.59
C ALA A 507 -12.12 -13.62 12.09
N GLY A 508 -12.10 -13.92 10.79
CA GLY A 508 -12.79 -15.11 10.24
C GLY A 508 -12.18 -16.44 10.69
N PHE A 509 -10.87 -16.48 10.93
CA PHE A 509 -10.18 -17.64 11.50
C PHE A 509 -10.55 -17.81 12.99
N VAL A 510 -10.64 -16.70 13.74
CA VAL A 510 -11.11 -16.69 15.13
C VAL A 510 -12.51 -17.31 15.18
N ALA A 511 -13.43 -16.88 14.31
CA ALA A 511 -14.79 -17.41 14.24
C ALA A 511 -14.81 -18.94 14.05
N LEU A 512 -13.96 -19.48 13.16
CA LEU A 512 -13.86 -20.92 12.90
C LEU A 512 -13.32 -21.72 14.10
N PHE A 513 -12.20 -21.28 14.69
CA PHE A 513 -11.59 -22.02 15.79
C PHE A 513 -12.44 -21.90 17.07
N TRP A 514 -13.08 -20.76 17.28
CA TRP A 514 -14.06 -20.56 18.34
C TRP A 514 -15.23 -21.55 18.21
N SER A 515 -15.85 -21.65 17.02
CA SER A 515 -16.98 -22.56 16.81
C SER A 515 -16.59 -24.03 17.02
N LYS A 516 -15.36 -24.43 16.66
CA LYS A 516 -14.85 -25.79 16.88
C LYS A 516 -14.66 -26.14 18.35
N ILE A 517 -14.11 -25.22 19.14
CA ILE A 517 -13.85 -25.44 20.57
C ILE A 517 -15.17 -25.59 21.33
N CYS A 518 -16.12 -24.66 21.11
CA CYS A 518 -17.44 -24.73 21.76
C CYS A 518 -18.23 -26.00 21.38
N PHE A 519 -18.04 -26.52 20.16
CA PHE A 519 -18.68 -27.78 19.73
C PHE A 519 -18.09 -29.03 20.42
N TYR A 520 -16.77 -29.05 20.64
CA TYR A 520 -16.09 -30.18 21.28
C TYR A 520 -16.46 -30.29 22.77
N GLU A 521 -16.61 -29.16 23.47
CA GLU A 521 -17.07 -29.13 24.87
C GLU A 521 -18.52 -29.61 25.05
N TYR A 522 -19.42 -29.31 24.10
CA TYR A 522 -20.81 -29.76 24.15
C TYR A 522 -20.96 -31.28 23.86
N SER A 523 -20.06 -31.86 23.07
CA SER A 523 -20.17 -33.23 22.58
C SER A 523 -19.52 -34.30 23.46
N GLU A 524 -18.48 -34.01 24.25
CA GLU A 524 -17.70 -35.09 24.89
C GLU A 524 -17.73 -35.16 26.42
N LYS A 525 -17.96 -34.08 27.17
CA LYS A 525 -18.03 -34.16 28.64
C LYS A 525 -18.84 -33.01 29.22
N LEU A 526 -20.13 -33.26 29.47
CA LEU A 526 -20.97 -32.73 30.56
C LEU A 526 -22.44 -32.84 30.12
N LYS A 527 -23.18 -33.80 30.68
CA LYS A 527 -24.62 -33.56 30.90
C LYS A 527 -24.68 -32.32 31.79
N PRO A 528 -25.26 -31.19 31.36
CA PRO A 528 -25.27 -30.01 32.20
C PRO A 528 -26.20 -30.30 33.39
N ALA A 529 -25.66 -30.22 34.61
CA ALA A 529 -26.49 -29.69 35.69
C ALA A 529 -26.92 -28.29 35.21
N LYS A 530 -28.24 -28.07 35.10
CA LYS A 530 -28.81 -26.76 34.79
C LYS A 530 -28.32 -25.75 35.84
N VAL A 531 -27.23 -25.07 35.55
CA VAL A 531 -26.95 -23.77 36.14
C VAL A 531 -27.45 -22.77 35.11
N GLU A 532 -28.73 -22.41 35.23
CA GLU A 532 -29.29 -21.25 34.54
C GLU A 532 -28.61 -20.01 35.12
N MET A 533 -27.46 -19.65 34.55
CA MET A 533 -26.95 -18.30 34.65
C MET A 533 -27.87 -17.44 33.78
N ILE A 534 -28.90 -16.88 34.41
CA ILE A 534 -29.81 -15.90 33.81
C ILE A 534 -29.00 -14.61 33.61
N LEU A 535 -28.21 -14.56 32.54
CA LEU A 535 -27.94 -13.28 31.91
C LEU A 535 -29.25 -12.88 31.20
N PRO A 536 -29.78 -11.67 31.39
CA PRO A 536 -31.04 -11.21 30.77
C PRO A 536 -30.91 -10.98 29.24
N ILE A 537 -29.88 -11.55 28.62
CA ILE A 537 -29.58 -11.43 27.19
C ILE A 537 -29.64 -12.84 26.64
N HIS A 538 -30.73 -13.18 25.97
CA HIS A 538 -30.84 -14.44 25.25
C HIS A 538 -29.85 -14.43 24.08
N LYS A 539 -29.43 -15.64 23.67
CA LYS A 539 -28.47 -15.83 22.57
C LYS A 539 -28.98 -15.23 21.24
N GLU A 540 -30.29 -15.21 21.05
CA GLU A 540 -30.97 -14.59 19.93
C GLU A 540 -30.88 -13.05 19.96
N ASP A 541 -30.83 -12.45 21.15
CA ASP A 541 -30.65 -11.00 21.32
C ASP A 541 -29.27 -10.56 20.85
N LEU A 542 -28.22 -11.35 21.10
CA LEU A 542 -26.85 -11.05 20.65
C LEU A 542 -26.69 -11.13 19.12
N VAL A 543 -27.33 -12.11 18.47
CA VAL A 543 -27.36 -12.19 17.00
C VAL A 543 -28.18 -11.04 16.43
N THR A 544 -29.31 -10.71 17.05
CA THR A 544 -30.15 -9.57 16.66
C THR A 544 -29.38 -8.26 16.80
N VAL A 545 -28.61 -8.08 17.86
CA VAL A 545 -27.71 -6.92 18.06
C VAL A 545 -26.62 -6.89 16.99
N ALA A 546 -25.98 -8.03 16.68
CA ALA A 546 -24.96 -8.09 15.63
C ALA A 546 -25.53 -7.75 14.24
N VAL A 547 -26.72 -8.26 13.90
CA VAL A 547 -27.44 -7.94 12.67
C VAL A 547 -27.87 -6.47 12.66
N SER A 548 -28.36 -5.95 13.78
CA SER A 548 -28.74 -4.54 13.94
C SER A 548 -27.54 -3.62 13.75
N VAL A 549 -26.37 -3.98 14.28
CA VAL A 549 -25.10 -3.29 14.04
C VAL A 549 -24.74 -3.27 12.56
N LEU A 550 -24.91 -4.39 11.85
CA LEU A 550 -24.67 -4.47 10.40
C LEU A 550 -25.69 -3.66 9.59
N PHE A 551 -26.92 -3.50 10.10
CA PHE A 551 -27.98 -2.70 9.48
C PHE A 551 -27.84 -1.20 9.76
N LEU A 552 -27.38 -0.81 10.95
CA LEU A 552 -27.02 0.57 11.30
C LEU A 552 -25.96 1.12 10.34
N CYS A 553 -25.09 0.26 9.81
CA CYS A 553 -24.10 0.63 8.77
C CYS A 553 -24.71 0.93 7.39
N LEU A 554 -26.01 0.70 7.18
CA LEU A 554 -26.72 1.10 5.97
C LEU A 554 -27.30 2.51 6.10
N ILE A 555 -27.36 3.06 7.32
CA ILE A 555 -27.83 4.42 7.58
C ILE A 555 -26.66 5.38 7.34
N PRO A 556 -26.82 6.45 6.54
CA PRO A 556 -25.76 7.42 6.26
C PRO A 556 -25.45 8.29 7.49
N THR A 557 -24.80 7.69 8.49
CA THR A 557 -24.39 8.36 9.73
C THR A 557 -22.87 8.51 9.79
N LYS A 558 -22.41 9.68 10.24
CA LYS A 558 -20.99 10.02 10.39
C LYS A 558 -20.41 9.38 11.66
N ILE A 559 -20.15 8.08 11.63
CA ILE A 559 -19.51 7.34 12.74
C ILE A 559 -18.00 7.24 12.50
N GLU A 560 -17.21 7.40 13.55
CA GLU A 560 -15.76 7.27 13.49
C GLU A 560 -15.33 5.86 13.03
N VAL A 561 -14.45 5.84 12.04
CA VAL A 561 -14.08 4.64 11.31
C VAL A 561 -13.22 3.66 12.13
N THR A 562 -12.43 4.19 13.07
CA THR A 562 -11.62 3.43 14.03
C THR A 562 -12.47 2.60 15.00
N VAL A 563 -13.68 3.06 15.29
CA VAL A 563 -14.66 2.36 16.16
C VAL A 563 -15.58 1.47 15.34
N LEU A 564 -16.10 1.98 14.22
CA LEU A 564 -17.07 1.24 13.41
C LEU A 564 -16.43 0.01 12.73
N ARG A 565 -15.20 0.11 12.23
CA ARG A 565 -14.51 -1.01 11.56
C ARG A 565 -14.38 -2.24 12.46
N PRO A 566 -13.79 -2.17 13.67
CA PRO A 566 -13.71 -3.34 14.55
C PRO A 566 -15.10 -3.83 14.98
N LEU A 567 -16.06 -2.92 15.22
CA LEU A 567 -17.42 -3.28 15.57
C LEU A 567 -18.10 -4.12 14.47
N VAL A 568 -17.98 -3.72 13.20
CA VAL A 568 -18.50 -4.47 12.04
C VAL A 568 -17.75 -5.79 11.84
N THR A 569 -16.42 -5.79 11.97
CA THR A 569 -15.61 -7.01 11.86
C THR A 569 -16.01 -8.03 12.93
N LEU A 570 -16.19 -7.58 14.18
CA LEU A 570 -16.60 -8.42 15.30
C LEU A 570 -18.04 -8.91 15.13
N ALA A 571 -18.97 -8.05 14.73
CA ALA A 571 -20.35 -8.43 14.44
C ALA A 571 -20.41 -9.51 13.35
N ALA A 572 -19.68 -9.33 12.24
CA ALA A 572 -19.61 -10.32 11.17
C ALA A 572 -18.98 -11.65 11.64
N ALA A 573 -17.88 -11.60 12.40
CA ALA A 573 -17.23 -12.80 12.94
C ALA A 573 -18.15 -13.54 13.93
N PHE A 574 -18.91 -12.79 14.74
CA PHE A 574 -19.86 -13.34 15.72
C PHE A 574 -21.02 -14.04 15.02
N VAL A 575 -21.64 -13.39 14.04
CA VAL A 575 -22.69 -13.98 13.19
C VAL A 575 -22.19 -15.30 12.57
N ILE A 576 -21.00 -15.29 11.96
CA ILE A 576 -20.41 -16.49 11.35
C ILE A 576 -20.15 -17.62 12.37
N ALA A 577 -19.59 -17.28 13.54
CA ALA A 577 -19.26 -18.26 14.57
C ALA A 577 -20.50 -18.94 15.16
N TRP A 578 -21.58 -18.16 15.32
CA TRP A 578 -22.78 -18.57 16.05
C TRP A 578 -23.84 -19.21 15.14
N GLU A 579 -23.97 -18.73 13.91
CA GLU A 579 -25.02 -19.15 12.98
C GLU A 579 -24.77 -20.52 12.34
N SER A 580 -23.63 -21.15 12.62
CA SER A 580 -23.44 -22.57 12.30
C SER A 580 -24.37 -23.50 13.08
N GLN A 581 -25.10 -22.99 14.09
CA GLN A 581 -25.89 -23.81 14.99
C GLN A 581 -27.38 -23.92 14.59
N GLU A 582 -28.22 -22.88 14.47
CA GLU A 582 -29.70 -23.13 14.40
C GLU A 582 -30.62 -22.17 13.60
N SER A 583 -30.15 -21.11 12.92
CA SER A 583 -31.09 -20.21 12.22
C SER A 583 -31.68 -20.85 10.93
N GLN A 584 -33.01 -20.88 10.81
CA GLN A 584 -33.70 -21.29 9.56
C GLN A 584 -33.66 -20.20 8.49
N PHE A 585 -33.53 -18.93 8.89
CA PHE A 585 -33.62 -17.77 8.00
C PHE A 585 -32.48 -17.70 6.98
N LEU A 586 -31.21 -17.80 7.42
CA LEU A 586 -30.06 -17.75 6.50
C LEU A 586 -29.85 -19.04 5.68
N LYS A 587 -30.57 -20.12 6.01
CA LYS A 587 -30.60 -21.35 5.19
C LYS A 587 -31.65 -21.29 4.07
N SER A 588 -32.40 -20.19 3.95
CA SER A 588 -33.39 -20.06 2.88
C SER A 588 -32.71 -20.18 1.51
N PRO A 589 -33.31 -20.91 0.55
CA PRO A 589 -32.71 -21.15 -0.76
C PRO A 589 -32.44 -19.85 -1.52
N ASN A 590 -33.26 -18.82 -1.31
CA ASN A 590 -33.10 -17.51 -1.93
C ASN A 590 -31.86 -16.75 -1.43
N LEU A 591 -31.61 -16.77 -0.11
CA LEU A 591 -30.41 -16.11 0.45
C LEU A 591 -29.13 -16.86 0.09
N VAL A 592 -29.17 -18.20 0.05
CA VAL A 592 -28.04 -19.01 -0.43
C VAL A 592 -27.75 -18.69 -1.90
N TYR A 593 -28.78 -18.62 -2.73
CA TYR A 593 -28.63 -18.27 -4.15
C TYR A 593 -28.06 -16.86 -4.35
N LEU A 594 -28.51 -15.87 -3.56
CA LEU A 594 -27.92 -14.52 -3.55
C LEU A 594 -26.43 -14.57 -3.16
N GLY A 595 -26.07 -15.43 -2.20
CA GLY A 595 -24.68 -15.70 -1.85
C GLY A 595 -23.88 -16.33 -3.00
N ASP A 596 -24.47 -17.26 -3.74
CA ASP A 596 -23.82 -17.94 -4.87
C ASP A 596 -23.49 -16.98 -6.02
N ILE A 597 -24.40 -16.05 -6.35
CA ILE A 597 -24.21 -15.05 -7.42
C ILE A 597 -23.46 -13.80 -6.98
N SER A 598 -23.22 -13.62 -5.67
CA SER A 598 -22.67 -12.40 -5.08
C SER A 598 -21.34 -11.96 -5.71
N TYR A 599 -20.50 -12.92 -6.13
CA TYR A 599 -19.25 -12.64 -6.82
C TYR A 599 -19.47 -11.98 -8.19
N VAL A 600 -20.44 -12.47 -8.97
CA VAL A 600 -20.78 -11.91 -10.29
C VAL A 600 -21.37 -10.52 -10.13
N VAL A 601 -22.30 -10.36 -9.18
CA VAL A 601 -22.90 -9.06 -8.83
C VAL A 601 -21.81 -8.05 -8.46
N TYR A 602 -20.84 -8.47 -7.65
CA TYR A 602 -19.71 -7.63 -7.28
C TYR A 602 -18.88 -7.17 -8.49
N LEU A 603 -18.61 -8.03 -9.46
CA LEU A 603 -17.85 -7.62 -10.64
C LEU A 603 -18.63 -6.66 -11.55
N VAL A 604 -19.93 -6.90 -11.71
CA VAL A 604 -20.77 -6.28 -12.74
C VAL A 604 -21.39 -4.95 -12.28
N HIS A 605 -21.71 -4.80 -10.98
CA HIS A 605 -22.42 -3.61 -10.51
C HIS A 605 -21.67 -2.30 -10.80
N TRP A 606 -20.35 -2.28 -10.58
CA TRP A 606 -19.60 -1.03 -10.62
C TRP A 606 -19.38 -0.49 -12.03
N PRO A 607 -18.97 -1.28 -13.05
CA PRO A 607 -18.89 -0.77 -14.41
C PRO A 607 -20.23 -0.25 -14.93
N ILE A 608 -21.35 -0.90 -14.58
CA ILE A 608 -22.69 -0.41 -14.95
C ILE A 608 -22.99 0.93 -14.27
N ILE A 609 -22.71 1.05 -12.97
CA ILE A 609 -22.89 2.31 -12.25
C ILE A 609 -21.97 3.37 -12.83
N ALA A 610 -20.68 3.11 -13.02
CA ALA A 610 -19.73 4.09 -13.56
C ALA A 610 -20.13 4.64 -14.93
N ILE A 611 -20.79 3.82 -15.78
CA ILE A 611 -21.16 4.20 -17.15
C ILE A 611 -22.56 4.81 -17.23
N PHE A 612 -23.53 4.30 -16.47
CA PHE A 612 -24.95 4.67 -16.60
C PHE A 612 -25.49 5.44 -15.38
N ASN A 613 -24.64 5.86 -14.44
CA ASN A 613 -25.11 6.62 -13.29
C ASN A 613 -25.61 8.00 -13.70
N GLY A 614 -26.77 8.37 -13.17
CA GLY A 614 -27.37 9.69 -13.31
C GLY A 614 -28.15 10.03 -12.05
N ASN A 615 -28.35 11.33 -11.80
CA ASN A 615 -28.91 11.83 -10.54
C ASN A 615 -30.43 11.61 -10.38
N THR A 616 -31.02 10.71 -11.16
CA THR A 616 -32.45 10.40 -11.09
C THR A 616 -32.68 9.02 -10.46
N VAL A 617 -33.79 8.89 -9.73
CA VAL A 617 -34.24 7.60 -9.17
C VAL A 617 -34.41 6.55 -10.28
N LYS A 618 -34.86 6.98 -11.48
CA LYS A 618 -35.03 6.10 -12.65
C LYS A 618 -33.69 5.47 -13.08
N CYS A 619 -32.61 6.26 -13.13
CA CYS A 619 -31.27 5.74 -13.45
C CYS A 619 -30.79 4.72 -12.41
N HIS A 620 -31.03 4.99 -11.12
CA HIS A 620 -30.65 4.07 -10.04
C HIS A 620 -31.37 2.73 -10.15
N VAL A 621 -32.70 2.76 -10.38
CA VAL A 621 -33.50 1.54 -10.57
C VAL A 621 -33.05 0.78 -11.82
N PHE A 622 -32.75 1.49 -12.92
CA PHE A 622 -32.20 0.89 -14.13
C PHE A 622 -30.87 0.18 -13.86
N CYS A 623 -29.90 0.85 -13.23
CA CYS A 623 -28.59 0.28 -12.90
C CYS A 623 -28.71 -0.97 -12.02
N ILE A 624 -29.59 -0.96 -11.02
CA ILE A 624 -29.85 -2.12 -10.16
C ILE A 624 -30.41 -3.29 -10.99
N LEU A 625 -31.44 -3.03 -11.80
CA LEU A 625 -32.09 -4.07 -12.60
C LEU A 625 -31.10 -4.70 -13.61
N VAL A 626 -30.37 -3.87 -14.36
CA VAL A 626 -29.38 -4.33 -15.34
C VAL A 626 -28.26 -5.12 -14.64
N THR A 627 -27.79 -4.65 -13.48
CA THR A 627 -26.78 -5.38 -12.68
C THR A 627 -27.27 -6.78 -12.32
N PHE A 628 -28.47 -6.92 -11.78
CA PHE A 628 -29.00 -8.23 -11.39
C PHE A 628 -29.24 -9.14 -12.60
N ILE A 629 -29.85 -8.63 -13.68
CA ILE A 629 -30.11 -9.41 -14.90
C ILE A 629 -28.78 -9.90 -15.50
N ALA A 630 -27.82 -8.99 -15.72
CA ALA A 630 -26.51 -9.33 -16.27
C ALA A 630 -25.77 -10.34 -15.38
N SER A 631 -25.85 -10.19 -14.05
CA SER A 631 -25.19 -11.10 -13.12
C SER A 631 -25.79 -12.51 -13.16
N VAL A 632 -27.12 -12.62 -13.21
CA VAL A 632 -27.80 -13.92 -13.33
C VAL A 632 -27.43 -14.61 -14.64
N LEU A 633 -27.42 -13.87 -15.76
CA LEU A 633 -27.02 -14.40 -17.06
C LEU A 633 -25.57 -14.89 -17.06
N LEU A 634 -24.62 -14.05 -16.61
CA LEU A 634 -23.20 -14.40 -16.56
C LEU A 634 -22.93 -15.58 -15.61
N HIS A 635 -23.64 -15.67 -14.50
CA HIS A 635 -23.50 -16.80 -13.57
C HIS A 635 -23.90 -18.13 -14.21
N HIS A 636 -25.09 -18.20 -14.83
CA HIS A 636 -25.60 -19.47 -15.39
C HIS A 636 -24.97 -19.84 -16.73
N LEU A 637 -24.70 -18.86 -17.59
CA LEU A 637 -24.14 -19.10 -18.93
C LEU A 637 -22.64 -19.34 -18.89
N LEU A 638 -21.90 -18.66 -18.00
CA LEU A 638 -20.44 -18.70 -17.98
C LEU A 638 -19.89 -19.35 -16.70
N GLU A 639 -20.11 -18.76 -15.52
CA GLU A 639 -19.50 -19.23 -14.26
C GLU A 639 -19.79 -20.70 -14.00
N LYS A 640 -21.05 -21.11 -14.08
CA LYS A 640 -21.47 -22.49 -13.83
C LYS A 640 -20.96 -23.49 -14.88
N GLN A 641 -20.61 -23.04 -16.08
CA GLN A 641 -20.11 -23.91 -17.14
C GLN A 641 -18.60 -24.09 -17.05
N TYR A 642 -17.82 -23.00 -17.00
CA TYR A 642 -16.35 -23.13 -16.93
C TYR A 642 -15.88 -23.74 -15.61
N THR A 643 -16.64 -23.61 -14.53
CA THR A 643 -16.35 -24.27 -13.25
C THR A 643 -16.46 -25.80 -13.32
N LYS A 644 -16.99 -26.37 -14.41
CA LYS A 644 -16.98 -27.82 -14.68
C LYS A 644 -15.73 -28.28 -15.45
N PHE A 645 -15.02 -27.38 -16.15
CA PHE A 645 -13.88 -27.73 -17.00
C PHE A 645 -12.68 -28.29 -16.22
N ASP A 646 -11.86 -29.14 -16.83
CA ASP A 646 -10.63 -29.60 -16.17
C ASP A 646 -9.47 -28.61 -16.40
N ILE A 647 -8.34 -28.83 -15.72
CA ILE A 647 -7.16 -27.97 -15.75
C ILE A 647 -6.65 -27.72 -17.18
N LYS A 648 -6.75 -28.72 -18.05
CA LYS A 648 -6.34 -28.65 -19.46
C LYS A 648 -7.14 -27.66 -20.30
N ALA A 649 -8.38 -27.37 -19.90
CA ALA A 649 -9.24 -26.43 -20.61
C ALA A 649 -9.26 -25.05 -19.93
N ILE A 650 -9.21 -25.00 -18.60
CA ILE A 650 -9.28 -23.72 -17.86
C ILE A 650 -8.00 -22.89 -18.01
N VAL A 651 -6.82 -23.53 -18.04
CA VAL A 651 -5.54 -22.81 -18.14
C VAL A 651 -5.42 -22.10 -19.50
N PRO A 652 -5.68 -22.76 -20.64
CA PRO A 652 -5.75 -22.06 -21.93
C PRO A 652 -6.79 -20.95 -21.96
N LEU A 653 -7.99 -21.16 -21.39
CA LEU A 653 -9.03 -20.12 -21.35
C LEU A 653 -8.56 -18.86 -20.62
N ILE A 654 -7.96 -19.02 -19.43
CA ILE A 654 -7.41 -17.89 -18.67
C ILE A 654 -6.29 -17.21 -19.47
N PHE A 655 -5.39 -17.98 -20.08
CA PHE A 655 -4.31 -17.44 -20.88
C PHE A 655 -4.81 -16.64 -22.08
N VAL A 656 -5.81 -17.15 -22.81
CA VAL A 656 -6.47 -16.45 -23.92
C VAL A 656 -7.12 -15.16 -23.43
N LEU A 657 -7.83 -15.18 -22.30
CA LEU A 657 -8.46 -13.97 -21.74
C LEU A 657 -7.41 -12.92 -21.32
N VAL A 658 -6.30 -13.34 -20.73
CA VAL A 658 -5.20 -12.44 -20.38
C VAL A 658 -4.56 -11.83 -21.62
N LEU A 659 -4.26 -12.64 -22.64
CA LEU A 659 -3.70 -12.15 -23.90
C LEU A 659 -4.67 -11.25 -24.66
N ALA A 660 -5.97 -11.59 -24.69
CA ALA A 660 -7.00 -10.78 -25.32
C ALA A 660 -7.12 -9.41 -24.63
N ASN A 661 -7.06 -9.38 -23.30
CA ASN A 661 -7.02 -8.13 -22.54
C ASN A 661 -5.74 -7.33 -22.81
N ALA A 662 -4.58 -7.97 -22.83
CA ALA A 662 -3.30 -7.30 -23.10
C ALA A 662 -3.29 -6.71 -24.52
N TYR A 663 -3.76 -7.49 -25.50
CA TYR A 663 -3.93 -7.03 -26.88
C TYR A 663 -4.92 -5.88 -26.97
N LEU A 664 -6.10 -5.98 -26.34
CA LEU A 664 -7.10 -4.91 -26.35
C LEU A 664 -6.54 -3.63 -25.71
N GLN A 665 -5.86 -3.73 -24.57
CA GLN A 665 -5.24 -2.57 -23.93
C GLN A 665 -4.14 -1.95 -24.78
N ASN A 666 -3.35 -2.75 -25.48
CA ASN A 666 -2.36 -2.23 -26.42
C ASN A 666 -3.04 -1.56 -27.63
N SER A 667 -4.06 -2.21 -28.20
CA SER A 667 -4.83 -1.71 -29.33
C SER A 667 -5.46 -0.37 -29.01
N VAL A 668 -6.11 -0.25 -27.86
CA VAL A 668 -6.71 0.98 -27.33
C VAL A 668 -5.69 2.11 -27.16
N ARG A 669 -4.43 1.80 -26.83
CA ARG A 669 -3.40 2.82 -26.59
C ARG A 669 -2.72 3.31 -27.87
N GLU A 670 -2.53 2.42 -28.83
CA GLU A 670 -1.70 2.67 -30.00
C GLU A 670 -2.51 2.89 -31.29
N HIS A 671 -3.68 2.23 -31.41
CA HIS A 671 -4.45 2.28 -32.65
C HIS A 671 -5.48 3.40 -32.65
N LYS A 672 -5.42 4.21 -33.70
CA LYS A 672 -6.41 5.27 -34.02
C LYS A 672 -7.86 4.77 -34.13
N PHE A 673 -8.09 3.47 -34.29
CA PHE A 673 -9.43 2.88 -34.34
C PHE A 673 -10.28 3.23 -33.11
N TRP A 674 -9.66 3.33 -31.94
CA TRP A 674 -10.36 3.62 -30.69
C TRP A 674 -10.57 5.11 -30.45
N ASN A 675 -9.88 5.97 -31.22
CA ASN A 675 -10.04 7.40 -31.08
C ASN A 675 -11.42 7.80 -31.59
N SER A 676 -12.13 8.56 -30.77
CA SER A 676 -13.38 9.17 -31.18
C SER A 676 -13.06 10.19 -32.27
N THR A 677 -13.57 9.97 -33.49
CA THR A 677 -13.47 10.93 -34.58
C THR A 677 -14.73 11.77 -34.58
N PHE A 678 -14.59 13.04 -34.23
CA PHE A 678 -15.67 14.01 -34.27
C PHE A 678 -15.64 14.77 -35.60
N PRO A 679 -16.77 15.34 -36.06
CA PRO A 679 -16.76 16.35 -37.11
C PRO A 679 -15.76 17.47 -36.76
N ASP A 680 -15.11 18.07 -37.77
CA ASP A 680 -13.99 19.01 -37.57
C ASP A 680 -14.31 20.14 -36.57
N ASP A 681 -15.53 20.67 -36.61
CA ASP A 681 -16.00 21.73 -35.71
C ASP A 681 -16.04 21.27 -34.25
N LEU A 682 -16.54 20.06 -34.01
CA LEU A 682 -16.64 19.45 -32.68
C LEU A 682 -15.28 18.98 -32.19
N GLN A 683 -14.43 18.47 -33.09
CA GLN A 683 -13.05 18.10 -32.78
C GLN A 683 -12.25 19.32 -32.29
N MET A 684 -12.43 20.48 -32.93
CA MET A 684 -11.80 21.72 -32.50
C MET A 684 -12.26 22.15 -31.09
N ILE A 685 -13.56 22.05 -30.79
CA ILE A 685 -14.10 22.34 -29.44
C ILE A 685 -13.46 21.40 -28.41
N VAL A 686 -13.40 20.12 -28.74
CA VAL A 686 -12.81 19.06 -27.91
C VAL A 686 -11.33 19.36 -27.62
N ASP A 687 -10.55 19.66 -28.66
CA ASP A 687 -9.11 19.86 -28.52
C ASP A 687 -8.79 21.15 -27.76
N ARG A 688 -9.55 22.23 -27.97
CA ARG A 688 -9.41 23.48 -27.21
C ARG A 688 -9.70 23.28 -25.73
N ASN A 689 -10.79 22.58 -25.39
CA ASN A 689 -11.15 22.31 -24.00
C ASN A 689 -10.19 21.30 -23.33
N LYS A 690 -9.62 20.34 -24.07
CA LYS A 690 -8.60 19.43 -23.56
C LYS A 690 -7.33 20.14 -23.09
N MET A 691 -7.03 21.32 -23.64
CA MET A 691 -5.91 22.15 -23.15
C MET A 691 -6.10 22.62 -21.69
N PHE A 692 -7.35 22.61 -21.19
CA PHE A 692 -7.70 22.95 -19.82
C PHE A 692 -7.76 21.73 -18.87
N LEU A 693 -7.33 20.54 -19.33
CA LEU A 693 -7.27 19.35 -18.47
C LEU A 693 -6.19 19.45 -17.38
N PRO A 694 -4.96 19.91 -17.69
CA PRO A 694 -4.02 20.33 -16.65
C PRO A 694 -4.54 21.60 -15.96
N ASN A 695 -4.21 21.79 -14.69
CA ASN A 695 -4.60 23.01 -13.98
C ASN A 695 -4.02 24.22 -14.73
N LEU A 696 -4.78 25.31 -14.85
CA LEU A 696 -4.38 26.49 -15.64
C LEU A 696 -2.93 26.95 -15.34
N TRP A 697 -2.58 27.01 -14.05
CA TRP A 697 -1.26 27.47 -13.58
C TRP A 697 -0.08 26.51 -13.85
N GLU A 698 -0.31 25.28 -14.33
CA GLU A 698 0.77 24.35 -14.71
C GLU A 698 1.35 24.68 -16.08
N ASN A 699 0.54 25.24 -16.97
CA ASN A 699 0.91 25.53 -18.36
C ASN A 699 1.14 27.03 -18.62
N GLU A 700 0.83 27.89 -17.66
CA GLU A 700 1.03 29.32 -17.83
C GLU A 700 2.51 29.69 -17.85
N PRO A 701 2.99 30.40 -18.89
CA PRO A 701 4.35 30.88 -18.93
C PRO A 701 4.53 31.91 -17.81
N ARG A 702 5.24 31.52 -16.75
CA ARG A 702 5.63 32.44 -15.69
C ARG A 702 6.61 33.45 -16.29
N LYS A 703 6.18 34.71 -16.39
CA LYS A 703 7.01 35.79 -16.93
C LYS A 703 8.30 36.00 -16.13
N ASP A 704 8.24 35.71 -14.83
CA ASP A 704 9.35 35.83 -13.90
C ASP A 704 9.51 34.54 -13.09
N GLU A 705 10.75 34.09 -12.89
CA GLU A 705 11.05 33.00 -11.96
C GLU A 705 10.98 33.47 -10.50
N CYS A 706 10.47 32.60 -9.62
CA CYS A 706 10.46 32.86 -8.19
C CYS A 706 11.88 32.93 -7.63
N ILE A 707 12.23 34.00 -6.93
CA ILE A 707 13.52 34.15 -6.23
C ILE A 707 13.58 33.18 -5.05
N GLU A 708 12.47 33.06 -4.31
CA GLU A 708 12.32 32.10 -3.22
C GLU A 708 11.14 31.19 -3.54
N SER A 709 11.38 29.88 -3.62
CA SER A 709 10.37 28.89 -4.01
C SER A 709 10.14 27.78 -2.98
N ARG A 710 10.89 27.80 -1.87
CA ARG A 710 10.80 26.81 -0.79
C ARG A 710 10.60 27.50 0.56
N LEU A 711 9.65 26.97 1.33
CA LEU A 711 9.55 27.26 2.75
C LEU A 711 10.44 26.27 3.51
N GLU A 712 11.40 26.78 4.28
CA GLU A 712 12.15 25.96 5.24
C GLU A 712 11.19 25.43 6.33
N ASP A 713 11.43 24.22 6.83
CA ASP A 713 10.67 23.56 7.91
C ASP A 713 9.20 23.16 7.62
N VAL A 714 8.76 23.09 6.35
CA VAL A 714 7.40 22.65 5.98
C VAL A 714 7.44 21.48 5.02
N ASP A 715 6.61 20.46 5.30
CA ASP A 715 6.44 19.27 4.45
C ASP A 715 5.96 19.67 3.04
N SER A 716 6.84 19.53 2.05
CA SER A 716 6.66 20.03 0.68
C SER A 716 5.49 19.38 -0.07
N GLU A 717 5.01 18.20 0.35
CA GLU A 717 3.93 17.49 -0.36
C GLU A 717 2.57 18.21 -0.30
N LYS A 718 2.43 19.23 0.56
CA LYS A 718 1.13 19.84 0.89
C LYS A 718 1.03 21.33 0.59
N VAL A 719 2.15 21.92 0.18
CA VAL A 719 2.24 23.30 -0.27
C VAL A 719 2.11 23.27 -1.80
N PHE A 720 1.02 23.82 -2.33
CA PHE A 720 0.84 23.93 -3.78
C PHE A 720 1.87 24.89 -4.40
N GLY A 721 2.26 25.92 -3.65
CA GLY A 721 3.36 26.78 -4.04
C GLY A 721 3.67 27.82 -2.98
N TYR A 722 4.94 28.18 -2.88
CA TYR A 722 5.42 29.38 -2.23
C TYR A 722 6.27 30.12 -3.25
N CYS A 723 6.08 31.43 -3.36
CA CYS A 723 6.86 32.23 -4.28
C CYS A 723 7.09 33.62 -3.70
N ARG A 724 8.32 34.10 -3.81
CA ARG A 724 8.65 35.52 -3.77
C ARG A 724 9.12 35.96 -5.16
N TYR A 725 8.43 36.91 -5.75
CA TYR A 725 8.76 37.42 -7.08
C TYR A 725 9.91 38.44 -7.05
N PRO A 726 10.54 38.70 -8.21
CA PRO A 726 11.50 39.79 -8.35
C PRO A 726 10.96 41.13 -7.87
N LYS A 727 11.86 41.90 -7.26
CA LYS A 727 11.56 43.22 -6.73
C LYS A 727 11.12 44.14 -7.86
N GLY A 728 9.97 44.79 -7.68
CA GLY A 728 9.46 45.80 -8.60
C GLY A 728 9.98 47.20 -8.30
N HIS A 729 9.36 48.20 -8.94
CA HIS A 729 9.70 49.62 -8.81
C HIS A 729 8.78 50.38 -7.85
N GLY A 730 7.76 49.72 -7.29
CA GLY A 730 6.82 50.33 -6.35
C GLY A 730 7.28 50.26 -4.90
N ASN A 731 6.50 50.88 -4.01
CA ASN A 731 6.78 50.92 -2.56
C ASN A 731 5.92 49.94 -1.76
N LEU A 732 4.87 49.37 -2.36
CA LEU A 732 3.87 48.54 -1.69
C LEU A 732 4.31 47.08 -1.56
N SER A 733 4.19 46.49 -0.37
CA SER A 733 4.39 45.04 -0.17
C SER A 733 3.06 44.28 -0.18
N VAL A 734 2.95 43.23 -1.00
CA VAL A 734 1.74 42.43 -1.20
C VAL A 734 2.00 40.97 -0.87
N MET A 735 1.11 40.37 -0.09
CA MET A 735 1.12 38.94 0.20
C MET A 735 -0.23 38.30 -0.09
N MET A 736 -0.22 37.17 -0.81
CA MET A 736 -1.41 36.35 -0.99
C MET A 736 -1.35 35.07 -0.14
N ILE A 737 -2.45 34.74 0.52
CA ILE A 737 -2.61 33.50 1.27
C ILE A 737 -3.91 32.79 0.86
N GLY A 738 -3.90 31.47 0.87
CA GLY A 738 -5.10 30.68 0.60
C GLY A 738 -4.81 29.30 0.05
N ASN A 739 -5.83 28.70 -0.56
CA ASN A 739 -5.75 27.37 -1.16
C ASN A 739 -5.28 27.46 -2.61
N SER A 740 -5.56 26.44 -3.41
CA SER A 740 -5.21 26.38 -4.84
C SER A 740 -5.72 27.59 -5.65
N TYR A 741 -6.68 28.36 -5.15
CA TYR A 741 -7.13 29.59 -5.82
C TYR A 741 -6.04 30.66 -5.85
N VAL A 742 -5.08 30.65 -4.91
CA VAL A 742 -3.88 31.49 -5.02
C VAL A 742 -3.08 31.13 -6.27
N MET A 743 -2.94 29.84 -6.60
CA MET A 743 -2.27 29.42 -7.83
C MET A 743 -3.07 29.81 -9.07
N ASN A 744 -4.41 29.73 -8.99
CA ASN A 744 -5.29 30.04 -10.11
C ASN A 744 -5.36 31.53 -10.45
N PHE A 745 -5.43 32.42 -9.45
CA PHE A 745 -5.59 33.86 -9.64
C PHE A 745 -4.31 34.67 -9.43
N GLY A 746 -3.27 34.08 -8.82
CA GLY A 746 -2.10 34.81 -8.33
C GLY A 746 -1.36 35.58 -9.41
N GLU A 747 -1.04 34.92 -10.53
CA GLU A 747 -0.34 35.59 -11.63
C GLU A 747 -1.21 36.64 -12.32
N HIS A 748 -2.50 36.38 -12.51
CA HIS A 748 -3.45 37.34 -13.08
C HIS A 748 -3.57 38.62 -12.24
N ILE A 749 -3.70 38.46 -10.92
CA ILE A 749 -3.74 39.59 -9.99
C ILE A 749 -2.41 40.33 -9.99
N ARG A 750 -1.27 39.61 -9.93
CA ARG A 750 0.07 40.21 -9.93
C ARG A 750 0.35 41.01 -11.20
N ALA A 751 -0.06 40.49 -12.36
CA ALA A 751 0.19 41.12 -13.66
C ALA A 751 -0.38 42.55 -13.74
N HIS A 752 -1.53 42.81 -13.12
CA HIS A 752 -2.14 44.14 -13.06
C HIS A 752 -1.37 45.15 -12.21
N PHE A 753 -0.49 44.71 -11.32
CA PHE A 753 0.39 45.65 -10.61
C PHE A 753 1.48 46.22 -11.53
N ASN A 754 1.78 45.58 -12.67
CA ASN A 754 2.81 46.02 -13.62
C ASN A 754 4.16 46.37 -12.93
N TYR A 755 4.63 45.48 -12.05
CA TYR A 755 5.82 45.66 -11.21
C TYR A 755 5.78 46.85 -10.22
N ASN A 756 4.61 47.46 -9.97
CA ASN A 756 4.43 48.52 -8.97
C ASN A 756 4.25 47.96 -7.54
N TYR A 757 5.26 47.23 -7.06
CA TYR A 757 5.35 46.72 -5.69
C TYR A 757 6.81 46.63 -5.24
N SER A 758 7.05 46.76 -3.94
CA SER A 758 8.37 46.60 -3.32
C SER A 758 8.68 45.14 -2.98
N ASP A 759 7.65 44.34 -2.73
CA ASP A 759 7.73 42.91 -2.47
C ASP A 759 6.40 42.25 -2.83
N TYR A 760 6.42 41.15 -3.59
CA TYR A 760 5.22 40.39 -3.91
C TYR A 760 5.47 38.93 -3.64
N ARG A 761 4.66 38.34 -2.75
CA ARG A 761 4.80 36.94 -2.39
C ARG A 761 3.45 36.25 -2.25
N TYR A 762 3.46 34.93 -2.39
CA TYR A 762 2.28 34.14 -2.06
C TYR A 762 2.65 32.84 -1.37
N ILE A 763 1.68 32.32 -0.63
CA ILE A 763 1.69 30.96 -0.09
C ILE A 763 0.35 30.30 -0.38
N SER A 764 0.40 29.15 -1.06
CA SER A 764 -0.74 28.32 -1.41
C SER A 764 -0.60 26.96 -0.75
N ILE A 765 -1.57 26.61 0.10
CA ILE A 765 -1.57 25.35 0.88
C ILE A 765 -2.95 24.70 0.74
N GLY A 766 -3.00 23.37 0.59
CA GLY A 766 -4.27 22.64 0.58
C GLY A 766 -5.15 22.97 1.79
N GLU A 767 -6.47 23.03 1.60
CA GLU A 767 -7.47 23.34 2.65
C GLU A 767 -7.21 24.65 3.43
N ASN A 768 -6.39 25.57 2.91
CA ASN A 768 -6.17 26.86 3.56
C ASN A 768 -7.26 27.86 3.16
N TYR A 769 -8.11 28.22 4.13
CA TYR A 769 -9.14 29.23 3.92
C TYR A 769 -8.71 30.64 4.36
N GLY A 770 -7.52 30.76 4.95
CA GLY A 770 -6.90 32.02 5.33
C GLY A 770 -7.39 32.63 6.65
N PHE A 771 -8.62 32.39 7.11
CA PHE A 771 -9.12 32.98 8.37
C PHE A 771 -10.03 32.04 9.21
N TYR A 772 -10.20 30.79 8.79
CA TYR A 772 -10.88 29.75 9.57
C TYR A 772 -10.33 28.36 9.20
N ALA A 773 -10.59 27.36 10.04
CA ALA A 773 -10.22 25.97 9.80
C ALA A 773 -11.39 25.02 10.11
N ASP A 774 -11.56 23.98 9.29
CA ASP A 774 -12.62 22.97 9.41
C ASP A 774 -12.08 21.52 9.52
N SER A 775 -10.76 21.40 9.61
CA SER A 775 -10.00 20.16 9.67
C SER A 775 -8.69 20.38 10.44
N PRO A 776 -8.04 19.32 10.97
CA PRO A 776 -6.71 19.44 11.56
C PRO A 776 -5.68 19.97 10.57
N PHE A 777 -5.84 19.65 9.28
CA PHE A 777 -4.93 20.06 8.24
C PHE A 777 -5.10 21.55 7.88
N SER A 778 -6.34 22.02 7.69
CA SER A 778 -6.63 23.45 7.51
C SER A 778 -6.17 24.29 8.70
N ARG A 779 -6.17 23.73 9.92
CA ARG A 779 -5.62 24.41 11.11
C ARG A 779 -4.10 24.61 11.03
N VAL A 780 -3.36 23.59 10.58
CA VAL A 780 -1.91 23.71 10.34
C VAL A 780 -1.65 24.73 9.24
N ALA A 781 -2.42 24.71 8.15
CA ALA A 781 -2.28 25.65 7.04
C ALA A 781 -2.58 27.11 7.45
N LEU A 782 -3.60 27.30 8.28
CA LEU A 782 -3.96 28.60 8.86
C LEU A 782 -2.83 29.13 9.76
N GLU A 783 -2.29 28.30 10.64
CA GLU A 783 -1.18 28.68 11.54
C GLU A 783 0.08 29.05 10.75
N LEU A 784 0.39 28.28 9.70
CA LEU A 784 1.50 28.60 8.80
C LEU A 784 1.29 29.95 8.11
N SER A 785 0.07 30.22 7.63
CA SER A 785 -0.27 31.52 7.02
C SER A 785 -0.12 32.67 8.02
N ARG A 786 -0.53 32.47 9.28
CA ARG A 786 -0.35 33.45 10.36
C ARG A 786 1.12 33.77 10.59
N ARG A 787 1.97 32.75 10.73
CA ARG A 787 3.41 32.91 10.91
C ARG A 787 4.04 33.69 9.75
N GLN A 788 3.64 33.40 8.52
CA GLN A 788 4.17 34.08 7.33
C GLN A 788 3.75 35.56 7.27
N VAL A 789 2.49 35.88 7.59
CA VAL A 789 2.01 37.27 7.67
C VAL A 789 2.73 38.04 8.79
N GLU A 790 2.93 37.43 9.95
CA GLU A 790 3.66 38.05 11.07
C GLU A 790 5.14 38.29 10.76
N THR A 791 5.76 37.36 10.03
CA THR A 791 7.18 37.42 9.64
C THR A 791 7.42 38.51 8.60
N HIS A 792 6.56 38.60 7.58
CA HIS A 792 6.80 39.48 6.44
C HIS A 792 6.09 40.83 6.51
N ARG A 793 5.03 40.94 7.33
CA ARG A 793 4.29 42.18 7.59
C ARG A 793 3.94 42.97 6.33
N PRO A 794 3.20 42.35 5.39
CA PRO A 794 2.86 42.99 4.12
C PRO A 794 1.92 44.18 4.36
N ASP A 795 2.05 45.22 3.54
CA ASP A 795 1.11 46.35 3.53
C ASP A 795 -0.30 45.87 3.16
N VAL A 796 -0.39 44.99 2.16
CA VAL A 796 -1.65 44.43 1.65
C VAL A 796 -1.62 42.91 1.75
N LEU A 797 -2.60 42.36 2.47
CA LEU A 797 -2.86 40.93 2.54
C LEU A 797 -4.06 40.57 1.66
N MET A 798 -3.89 39.66 0.72
CA MET A 798 -4.99 39.09 -0.06
C MET A 798 -5.30 37.68 0.42
N ILE A 799 -6.54 37.44 0.81
CA ILE A 799 -7.03 36.12 1.16
C ILE A 799 -7.86 35.59 -0.01
N VAL A 800 -7.26 34.67 -0.77
CA VAL A 800 -7.82 34.13 -2.01
C VAL A 800 -8.04 32.64 -1.84
N SER A 801 -9.25 32.27 -1.41
CA SER A 801 -9.60 30.88 -1.14
C SER A 801 -11.04 30.59 -1.52
N ARG A 802 -11.27 29.40 -2.08
CA ARG A 802 -12.62 28.83 -2.17
C ARG A 802 -13.13 28.44 -0.79
N TYR A 803 -14.39 28.76 -0.48
CA TYR A 803 -14.97 28.42 0.81
C TYR A 803 -15.25 26.92 0.97
N SER A 804 -15.20 26.43 2.22
CA SER A 804 -15.50 25.03 2.53
C SER A 804 -17.01 24.75 2.55
N PRO A 805 -17.48 23.60 2.02
CA PRO A 805 -18.85 23.14 2.24
C PRO A 805 -19.23 23.03 3.73
N SER A 806 -18.25 22.85 4.63
CA SER A 806 -18.47 22.75 6.08
C SER A 806 -19.04 24.02 6.72
N ILE A 807 -18.96 25.18 6.06
CA ILE A 807 -19.46 26.47 6.58
C ILE A 807 -20.80 26.90 5.98
N ARG A 808 -21.51 26.00 5.30
CA ARG A 808 -22.85 26.26 4.74
C ARG A 808 -23.99 26.11 5.76
N ASP A 809 -23.72 25.49 6.90
CA ASP A 809 -24.72 25.25 7.95
C ASP A 809 -25.31 26.56 8.48
N ARG A 810 -26.50 26.51 9.07
CA ARG A 810 -27.18 27.69 9.63
C ARG A 810 -26.26 28.39 10.65
N VAL A 811 -26.19 29.72 10.59
CA VAL A 811 -25.45 30.53 11.57
C VAL A 811 -26.11 30.40 12.94
N GLN A 812 -25.33 30.00 13.94
CA GLN A 812 -25.75 29.81 15.33
C GLN A 812 -25.40 31.04 16.19
N GLU A 813 -25.95 31.15 17.40
CA GLU A 813 -25.58 32.23 18.33
C GLU A 813 -24.12 32.12 18.78
N GLU A 814 -23.66 30.90 19.06
CA GLU A 814 -22.25 30.57 19.36
C GLU A 814 -21.57 29.89 18.16
N ASP A 815 -21.43 30.62 17.05
CA ASP A 815 -20.83 30.08 15.83
C ASP A 815 -19.29 30.02 15.93
N GLU A 816 -18.74 28.81 16.06
CA GLU A 816 -17.30 28.58 16.18
C GLU A 816 -16.51 29.13 14.98
N TYR A 817 -17.06 29.01 13.76
CA TYR A 817 -16.39 29.54 12.57
C TYR A 817 -16.34 31.06 12.65
N LEU A 818 -17.44 31.74 12.96
CA LEU A 818 -17.45 33.20 13.08
C LEU A 818 -16.45 33.70 14.14
N ARG A 819 -16.33 32.99 15.27
CA ARG A 819 -15.31 33.28 16.29
C ARG A 819 -13.89 33.15 15.72
N GLN A 820 -13.58 32.06 15.03
CA GLN A 820 -12.28 31.89 14.36
C GLN A 820 -12.02 33.00 13.34
N MET A 821 -13.03 33.37 12.53
CA MET A 821 -12.89 34.44 11.54
C MET A 821 -12.52 35.77 12.22
N HIS A 822 -13.20 36.15 13.30
CA HIS A 822 -12.87 37.37 14.06
C HIS A 822 -11.47 37.31 14.68
N GLU A 823 -11.09 36.18 15.30
CA GLU A 823 -9.78 36.02 15.93
C GLU A 823 -8.62 36.16 14.94
N ASN A 824 -8.72 35.49 13.78
CA ASN A 824 -7.65 35.50 12.78
C ASN A 824 -7.58 36.84 12.04
N ILE A 825 -8.72 37.45 11.71
CA ILE A 825 -8.73 38.79 11.11
C ILE A 825 -8.12 39.83 12.05
N ALA A 826 -8.51 39.83 13.34
CA ALA A 826 -7.93 40.72 14.35
C ALA A 826 -6.43 40.49 14.56
N PHE A 827 -5.94 39.26 14.34
CA PHE A 827 -4.51 38.96 14.31
C PHE A 827 -3.83 39.62 13.10
N TYR A 828 -4.39 39.47 11.89
CA TYR A 828 -3.81 40.08 10.68
C TYR A 828 -3.80 41.60 10.72
N GLU A 829 -4.84 42.24 11.27
CA GLU A 829 -4.93 43.71 11.37
C GLU A 829 -3.76 44.35 12.16
N ARG A 830 -3.01 43.58 12.95
CA ARG A 830 -1.80 44.05 13.67
C ARG A 830 -0.59 44.24 12.76
N PHE A 831 -0.54 43.52 11.66
CA PHE A 831 0.66 43.43 10.80
C PHE A 831 0.46 44.06 9.43
N VAL A 832 -0.79 44.32 9.02
CA VAL A 832 -1.14 44.75 7.66
C VAL A 832 -1.92 46.07 7.65
N LYS A 833 -1.83 46.83 6.57
CA LYS A 833 -2.59 48.09 6.39
C LYS A 833 -3.98 47.83 5.84
N LYS A 834 -4.11 46.92 4.87
CA LYS A 834 -5.39 46.50 4.27
C LYS A 834 -5.45 44.99 4.04
N ILE A 835 -6.67 44.46 4.06
CA ILE A 835 -6.96 43.04 3.80
C ILE A 835 -8.00 42.97 2.67
N TYR A 836 -7.70 42.27 1.59
CA TYR A 836 -8.64 42.00 0.50
C TYR A 836 -9.06 40.53 0.56
N ILE A 837 -10.37 40.27 0.62
CA ILE A 837 -10.92 38.92 0.80
C ILE A 837 -11.80 38.57 -0.40
N LEU A 838 -11.50 37.45 -1.04
CA LEU A 838 -12.37 36.90 -2.08
C LEU A 838 -13.72 36.48 -1.45
N GLY A 839 -14.81 37.01 -1.99
CA GLY A 839 -16.17 36.68 -1.57
C GLY A 839 -16.57 35.23 -1.91
N SER A 840 -17.73 34.81 -1.41
CA SER A 840 -18.29 33.49 -1.74
C SER A 840 -18.69 33.44 -3.22
N HIS A 841 -18.22 32.43 -3.93
CA HIS A 841 -18.52 32.17 -5.34
C HIS A 841 -19.18 30.80 -5.52
N PRO A 842 -20.12 30.59 -6.47
CA PRO A 842 -20.78 29.30 -6.68
C PRO A 842 -19.81 28.12 -6.69
N LEU A 843 -20.23 27.03 -6.08
CA LEU A 843 -19.43 25.81 -6.05
C LEU A 843 -19.77 24.96 -7.27
N TYR A 844 -18.77 24.81 -8.14
CA TYR A 844 -18.85 23.96 -9.30
C TYR A 844 -18.68 22.48 -8.94
N ASN A 845 -19.17 21.62 -9.83
CA ASN A 845 -19.04 20.17 -9.69
C ASN A 845 -17.62 19.72 -10.04
N LEU A 846 -17.04 18.84 -9.22
CA LEU A 846 -15.77 18.19 -9.57
C LEU A 846 -15.89 17.46 -10.91
N ASN A 847 -14.79 17.46 -11.67
CA ASN A 847 -14.72 16.88 -13.02
C ASN A 847 -15.69 17.51 -14.05
N PHE A 848 -16.06 18.77 -13.86
CA PHE A 848 -16.99 19.49 -14.73
C PHE A 848 -16.58 19.47 -16.20
N LEU A 849 -15.32 19.76 -16.52
CA LEU A 849 -14.83 19.86 -17.90
C LEU A 849 -15.07 18.57 -18.70
N ASN A 850 -14.82 17.42 -18.08
CA ASN A 850 -15.07 16.14 -18.73
C ASN A 850 -16.57 15.84 -18.89
N PHE A 851 -17.43 16.27 -17.94
CA PHE A 851 -18.89 16.21 -18.12
C PHE A 851 -19.35 17.10 -19.27
N PHE A 852 -18.85 18.33 -19.30
CA PHE A 852 -19.13 19.27 -20.37
C PHE A 852 -18.78 18.67 -21.73
N LEU A 853 -17.59 18.07 -21.86
CA LEU A 853 -17.17 17.39 -23.09
C LEU A 853 -18.06 16.18 -23.44
N HIS A 854 -18.50 15.41 -22.45
CA HIS A 854 -19.45 14.32 -22.67
C HIS A 854 -20.81 14.83 -23.19
N TYR A 855 -21.39 15.86 -22.58
CA TYR A 855 -22.64 16.45 -23.05
C TYR A 855 -22.47 17.13 -24.41
N ALA A 856 -21.38 17.87 -24.62
CA ALA A 856 -21.09 18.52 -25.90
C ALA A 856 -20.99 17.52 -27.06
N THR A 857 -20.50 16.30 -26.80
CA THR A 857 -20.32 15.28 -27.83
C THR A 857 -21.49 14.31 -27.97
N GLN A 858 -22.16 13.95 -26.88
CA GLN A 858 -23.19 12.89 -26.87
C GLN A 858 -24.62 13.43 -26.69
N LYS A 859 -24.78 14.60 -26.07
CA LYS A 859 -26.08 15.17 -25.67
C LYS A 859 -26.11 16.69 -25.82
N PRO A 860 -25.87 17.24 -27.03
CA PRO A 860 -25.76 18.68 -27.22
C PRO A 860 -27.05 19.42 -26.81
N ASP A 861 -28.22 18.80 -27.00
CA ASP A 861 -29.52 19.37 -26.64
C ASP A 861 -29.70 19.56 -25.12
N GLU A 862 -28.92 18.84 -24.30
CA GLU A 862 -28.97 18.91 -22.83
C GLU A 862 -27.86 19.81 -22.23
N LEU A 863 -26.99 20.43 -23.04
CA LEU A 863 -25.85 21.26 -22.57
C LEU A 863 -26.26 22.38 -21.61
N GLU A 864 -27.37 23.04 -21.89
CA GLU A 864 -27.90 24.18 -21.14
C GLU A 864 -28.32 23.80 -19.69
N SER A 865 -28.44 22.50 -19.39
CA SER A 865 -28.66 21.96 -18.05
C SER A 865 -27.40 21.93 -17.17
N LEU A 866 -26.21 22.07 -17.75
CA LEU A 866 -24.94 22.06 -17.04
C LEU A 866 -24.60 23.40 -16.37
N HIS A 867 -25.32 24.47 -16.72
CA HIS A 867 -25.26 25.73 -16.01
C HIS A 867 -25.95 25.61 -14.64
N LEU A 868 -25.39 26.29 -13.63
CA LEU A 868 -25.96 26.22 -12.29
C LEU A 868 -27.20 27.11 -12.20
N ASP A 869 -28.27 26.60 -11.59
CA ASP A 869 -29.42 27.43 -11.21
C ASP A 869 -28.96 28.45 -10.17
N LYS A 870 -29.12 29.74 -10.50
CA LYS A 870 -28.63 30.83 -9.64
C LYS A 870 -29.36 30.87 -8.31
N SER A 871 -30.67 30.59 -8.28
CA SER A 871 -31.46 30.61 -7.04
C SER A 871 -30.97 29.52 -6.08
N VAL A 872 -30.74 28.31 -6.60
CA VAL A 872 -30.24 27.19 -5.81
C VAL A 872 -28.82 27.48 -5.31
N ALA A 873 -27.92 27.94 -6.17
CA ALA A 873 -26.55 28.27 -5.79
C ALA A 873 -26.48 29.43 -4.79
N ASP A 874 -27.30 30.47 -4.95
CA ASP A 874 -27.40 31.59 -4.01
C ASP A 874 -27.94 31.15 -2.64
N GLU A 875 -28.87 30.18 -2.62
CA GLU A 875 -29.36 29.57 -1.39
C GLU A 875 -28.27 28.76 -0.67
N GLU A 876 -27.47 27.96 -1.40
CA GLU A 876 -26.34 27.24 -0.83
C GLU A 876 -25.28 28.16 -0.22
N MET A 877 -25.07 29.32 -0.84
CA MET A 877 -24.13 30.35 -0.36
C MET A 877 -24.69 31.24 0.74
N ARG A 878 -26.00 31.20 1.03
CA ARG A 878 -26.69 32.17 1.90
C ARG A 878 -26.04 32.32 3.27
N ASN A 879 -25.77 31.20 3.94
CA ASN A 879 -25.15 31.23 5.27
C ASN A 879 -23.67 31.61 5.22
N VAL A 880 -22.96 31.30 4.13
CA VAL A 880 -21.56 31.71 3.91
C VAL A 880 -21.47 33.22 3.77
N LYS A 881 -22.28 33.80 2.88
CA LYS A 881 -22.43 35.26 2.71
C LYS A 881 -22.80 35.93 4.03
N LYS A 882 -23.74 35.33 4.78
CA LYS A 882 -24.14 35.84 6.11
C LYS A 882 -22.97 35.84 7.10
N ARG A 883 -22.16 34.78 7.17
CA ARG A 883 -20.97 34.74 8.04
C ARG A 883 -19.96 35.81 7.63
N PHE A 884 -19.67 35.94 6.34
CA PHE A 884 -18.70 36.93 5.85
C PHE A 884 -19.16 38.37 6.16
N ASN A 885 -20.45 38.67 6.01
CA ASN A 885 -21.02 39.98 6.35
C ASN A 885 -21.01 40.29 7.86
N LEU A 886 -20.91 39.27 8.73
CA LEU A 886 -20.81 39.43 10.18
C LEU A 886 -19.36 39.59 10.67
N ILE A 887 -18.37 39.52 9.78
CA ILE A 887 -16.96 39.74 10.13
C ILE A 887 -16.77 41.21 10.50
N LYS A 888 -16.32 41.47 11.74
CA LYS A 888 -15.93 42.81 12.19
C LYS A 888 -14.50 43.07 11.76
N CYS A 889 -14.30 43.92 10.75
CA CYS A 889 -12.97 44.27 10.25
C CYS A 889 -12.99 45.67 9.64
N HIS A 890 -12.10 46.55 10.11
CA HIS A 890 -12.03 47.92 9.62
C HIS A 890 -11.08 48.06 8.44
N LYS A 891 -10.13 47.12 8.31
CA LYS A 891 -9.14 47.09 7.21
C LYS A 891 -9.56 46.20 6.04
N CYS A 892 -10.71 45.52 6.11
CA CYS A 892 -11.11 44.53 5.12
C CYS A 892 -11.93 45.12 3.96
N ARG A 893 -11.65 44.63 2.75
CA ARG A 893 -12.43 44.85 1.53
C ARG A 893 -12.77 43.50 0.90
N PHE A 894 -14.04 43.28 0.59
CA PHE A 894 -14.48 42.08 -0.11
C PHE A 894 -14.64 42.38 -1.59
N PHE A 895 -14.24 41.44 -2.45
CA PHE A 895 -14.52 41.49 -3.89
C PHE A 895 -15.21 40.20 -4.33
N ASP A 896 -16.21 40.32 -5.20
CA ASP A 896 -17.05 39.19 -5.64
C ASP A 896 -16.88 38.94 -7.14
N LEU A 897 -16.64 37.68 -7.50
CA LEU A 897 -16.53 37.24 -8.89
C LEU A 897 -17.84 36.63 -9.41
N SER A 898 -18.84 36.38 -8.56
CA SER A 898 -20.05 35.65 -8.97
C SER A 898 -20.85 36.32 -10.07
N HIS A 899 -20.88 37.65 -10.06
CA HIS A 899 -21.67 38.42 -11.01
C HIS A 899 -21.18 38.31 -12.46
N VAL A 900 -19.88 38.06 -12.70
CA VAL A 900 -19.35 37.96 -14.08
C VAL A 900 -19.79 36.68 -14.79
N PHE A 901 -20.25 35.69 -14.03
CA PHE A 901 -20.80 34.43 -14.55
C PHE A 901 -22.33 34.43 -14.55
N ALA A 902 -23.00 35.48 -14.05
CA ALA A 902 -24.44 35.47 -13.88
C ALA A 902 -25.16 35.98 -15.15
N GLU A 903 -26.01 35.14 -15.74
CA GLU A 903 -26.82 35.51 -16.89
C GLU A 903 -28.18 34.78 -16.88
N ASN A 904 -29.28 35.49 -17.14
CA ASN A 904 -30.63 34.91 -17.29
C ASN A 904 -31.06 33.94 -16.17
N GLY A 905 -30.73 34.26 -14.91
CA GLY A 905 -31.09 33.41 -13.76
C GLY A 905 -30.20 32.17 -13.58
N LYS A 906 -29.06 32.10 -14.27
CA LYS A 906 -28.07 31.02 -14.14
C LYS A 906 -26.69 31.57 -13.83
N TYR A 907 -25.83 30.73 -13.26
CA TYR A 907 -24.39 30.92 -13.32
C TYR A 907 -23.83 30.06 -14.46
N LEU A 908 -23.27 30.73 -15.47
CA LEU A 908 -22.67 30.12 -16.63
C LEU A 908 -21.41 29.36 -16.22
N THR A 909 -21.32 28.13 -16.69
CA THR A 909 -20.20 27.21 -16.45
C THR A 909 -19.33 27.00 -17.69
N PHE A 910 -19.80 27.48 -18.84
CA PHE A 910 -19.11 27.48 -20.13
C PHE A 910 -19.66 28.60 -21.02
N ASP A 911 -18.91 28.95 -22.05
CA ASP A 911 -19.27 29.92 -23.08
C ASP A 911 -20.26 29.31 -24.08
N ARG A 912 -21.44 29.91 -24.26
CA ARG A 912 -22.48 29.37 -25.14
C ARG A 912 -22.08 29.39 -26.62
N ASP A 913 -21.32 30.39 -27.04
CA ASP A 913 -20.97 30.60 -28.45
C ASP A 913 -19.69 29.84 -28.81
N ALA A 914 -18.66 29.99 -27.98
CA ALA A 914 -17.36 29.36 -28.21
C ALA A 914 -17.31 27.89 -27.75
N LEU A 915 -18.30 27.45 -26.95
CA LEU A 915 -18.35 26.13 -26.31
C LEU A 915 -17.05 25.82 -25.54
N LEU A 916 -16.52 26.82 -24.83
CA LEU A 916 -15.35 26.69 -23.99
C LEU A 916 -15.78 26.68 -22.51
N SER A 917 -15.36 25.66 -21.77
CA SER A 917 -15.62 25.59 -20.34
C SER A 917 -15.01 26.77 -19.61
N TYR A 918 -15.71 27.31 -18.62
CA TYR A 918 -15.15 28.29 -17.69
C TYR A 918 -14.48 27.63 -16.49
N VAL A 919 -14.73 26.34 -16.27
CA VAL A 919 -14.28 25.59 -15.09
C VAL A 919 -13.59 24.28 -15.49
N ASP A 920 -12.48 23.95 -14.85
CA ASP A 920 -11.77 22.70 -15.10
C ASP A 920 -12.29 21.53 -14.24
N ASN A 921 -11.61 20.37 -14.30
CA ASN A 921 -11.97 19.22 -13.47
C ASN A 921 -11.64 19.40 -11.98
N GLY A 922 -10.67 20.26 -11.66
CA GLY A 922 -10.24 20.61 -10.31
C GLY A 922 -11.10 21.68 -9.64
N ILE A 923 -12.15 22.15 -10.33
CA ILE A 923 -13.05 23.26 -9.99
C ILE A 923 -12.31 24.59 -9.82
N HIS A 924 -11.36 24.83 -10.72
CA HIS A 924 -10.64 26.09 -10.91
C HIS A 924 -11.13 26.78 -12.18
N ILE A 925 -10.93 28.10 -12.23
CA ILE A 925 -11.33 28.91 -13.35
C ILE A 925 -10.30 28.77 -14.48
N THR A 926 -10.77 28.34 -15.63
CA THR A 926 -9.98 28.18 -16.87
C THR A 926 -9.68 29.53 -17.52
N ALA A 927 -8.82 29.57 -18.54
CA ALA A 927 -8.49 30.82 -19.24
C ALA A 927 -9.71 31.59 -19.79
N PRO A 928 -10.72 30.96 -20.43
CA PRO A 928 -11.95 31.64 -20.85
C PRO A 928 -12.72 32.26 -19.69
N GLY A 929 -12.86 31.52 -18.58
CA GLY A 929 -13.52 32.05 -17.37
C GLY A 929 -12.69 33.17 -16.71
N MET A 930 -11.37 33.07 -16.74
CA MET A 930 -10.48 34.07 -16.16
C MET A 930 -10.59 35.40 -16.90
N LYS A 931 -10.76 35.37 -18.23
CA LYS A 931 -11.01 36.56 -19.05
C LYS A 931 -12.25 37.35 -18.58
N LEU A 932 -13.29 36.67 -18.07
CA LEU A 932 -14.47 37.33 -17.48
C LEU A 932 -14.15 37.97 -16.12
N CYS A 933 -13.23 37.38 -15.36
CA CYS A 933 -12.78 37.90 -14.07
C CYS A 933 -11.83 39.11 -14.20
N GLU A 934 -11.06 39.21 -15.30
CA GLU A 934 -10.02 40.23 -15.47
C GLU A 934 -10.45 41.67 -15.14
N PRO A 935 -11.61 42.18 -15.58
CA PRO A 935 -12.04 43.54 -15.25
C PRO A 935 -12.22 43.77 -13.74
N VAL A 936 -12.67 42.74 -13.00
CA VAL A 936 -12.84 42.81 -11.55
C VAL A 936 -11.48 42.79 -10.86
N LEU A 937 -10.56 41.92 -11.32
CA LEU A 937 -9.22 41.82 -10.77
C LEU A 937 -8.42 43.12 -11.00
N GLU A 938 -8.51 43.72 -12.18
CA GLU A 938 -7.92 45.01 -12.52
C GLU A 938 -8.46 46.11 -11.59
N SER A 939 -9.79 46.16 -11.39
CA SER A 939 -10.42 47.14 -10.48
C SER A 939 -9.94 47.00 -9.04
N VAL A 940 -9.77 45.77 -8.55
CA VAL A 940 -9.26 45.51 -7.19
C VAL A 940 -7.82 45.98 -7.05
N VAL A 941 -6.97 45.69 -8.04
CA VAL A 941 -5.55 46.09 -8.02
C VAL A 941 -5.41 47.61 -8.14
N LYS A 942 -6.24 48.26 -8.95
CA LYS A 942 -6.32 49.72 -9.03
C LYS A 942 -6.70 50.34 -7.69
N GLU A 943 -7.72 49.82 -7.01
CA GLU A 943 -8.10 50.28 -5.67
C GLU A 943 -6.95 50.10 -4.66
N ILE A 944 -6.23 48.98 -4.73
CA ILE A 944 -5.06 48.73 -3.88
C ILE A 944 -4.02 49.83 -4.09
N MET A 945 -3.64 50.11 -5.34
CA MET A 945 -2.62 51.11 -5.68
C MET A 945 -3.05 52.55 -5.36
N GLU A 946 -4.33 52.88 -5.46
CA GLU A 946 -4.86 54.22 -5.13
C GLU A 946 -4.93 54.47 -3.62
N SER A 947 -4.88 53.41 -2.82
CA SER A 947 -5.07 53.48 -1.38
C SER A 947 -3.81 53.29 -0.54
N SER A 948 -2.69 53.02 -1.20
CA SER A 948 -1.34 52.91 -0.67
C SER A 948 -0.55 54.19 -0.90
#